data_AF-A0AAD1U2T6-F1
#
_entry.id   AF-A0AAD1U2T6-F1
#
_cell.length_a   1.000
_cell.length_b   1.000
_cell.length_c   1.000
_cell.angle_alpha   90.00
_cell.angle_beta   90.00
_cell.angle_gamma   90.00
#
_symmetry.space_group_name_H-M   'P 1'
#
loop_
_entity.id
_entity.type
_entity.pdbx_description
1 polymer ?
#
loop_
_entity_poly.entity_id
_entity_poly.type
_entity_poly.pdbx_seq_one_letter_code
_entity_poly.pdbx_strand_id
1 'polypeptide(L)'
;MPRKKMSPEELEKAFNDFNGSEEWALWYNLSTKIISPKDHDIEELERGTVDISGNWQPFLDDWFSLVCKLKVPHKSKKYDQFYIRTMFFPRQEAIHIDGIKYEIPNHVRVDTFNSKEMIIDGVFEELKSLEEMEKENYLETKKKLIAKLKEFDKQYVKHIKKTHPEVQAIITPAIEPLLNLLESNYNFHKLEELMKTQHDIPKFRVTALEEKFCEHMEIICKILSDHGKLQDIYDIKRMLNLLKLDDWENIVPMAFYLAPLKKSIHEMREELLHMRSLGANRCKYHVEDNEPFHQLVIKMVKNDVTAQWLMGDRLKNDQLCFLYEVIKIIFQSNLKNKLINKDKNLIENVIPSLACFKGLLVIRNIRIKQIEEAKKEKKRAEHGLPPTDEEEKIGDPEENKVNEDLDVEDEEDEEQKEYREFKKQKEKEEAEHKKYGRKWIWQNYISENRKDDWLNVAEDLRHINDHVIQDIQDFILISAFPKEKQTKRTELAKDVEGLLLESEEVKAKEDPEEIKKVKETRDFELSLRPPYIWNFKETRMDVEEKIKADDPLKTQEEIEKERLEEEAKKEVAPYLINPNALPESCYKYEEDIHTNRVTKLLKDLENLTYNLRNHEQQKWKTLTDLCIDIFIKK
;
A
#
# COMPACT_ATOMS: atom_id res chain seq x y z
N MET A 1 -16.72 69.76 39.78
CA MET A 1 -16.91 69.13 41.12
C MET A 1 -16.09 67.85 41.16
N PRO A 2 -15.22 67.64 42.15
CA PRO A 2 -14.56 66.36 42.33
C PRO A 2 -15.62 65.26 42.50
N ARG A 3 -15.48 64.13 41.80
CA ARG A 3 -16.38 62.99 41.97
C ARG A 3 -16.36 62.59 43.45
N LYS A 4 -17.52 62.55 44.11
CA LYS A 4 -17.63 61.98 45.46
C LYS A 4 -17.00 60.59 45.42
N LYS A 5 -15.99 60.35 46.26
CA LYS A 5 -15.46 58.99 46.46
C LYS A 5 -16.61 58.14 47.01
N MET A 6 -16.88 56.99 46.38
CA MET A 6 -17.86 56.03 46.90
C MET A 6 -17.45 55.62 48.30
N SER A 7 -18.42 55.38 49.18
CA SER A 7 -18.13 54.79 50.48
C SER A 7 -17.57 53.37 50.31
N PRO A 8 -16.78 52.84 51.26
CA PRO A 8 -16.29 51.47 51.20
C PRO A 8 -17.39 50.43 51.01
N GLU A 9 -18.56 50.63 51.65
CA GLU A 9 -19.72 49.75 51.54
C GLU A 9 -20.36 49.79 50.14
N GLU A 10 -20.45 50.98 49.53
CA GLU A 10 -20.94 51.14 48.16
C GLU A 10 -20.01 50.47 47.13
N LEU A 11 -18.70 50.54 47.38
CA LEU A 11 -17.67 49.95 46.53
C LEU A 11 -17.67 48.42 46.61
N GLU A 12 -17.82 47.86 47.81
CA GLU A 12 -17.96 46.41 48.00
C GLU A 12 -19.24 45.86 47.36
N LYS A 13 -20.37 46.56 47.55
CA LYS A 13 -21.62 46.17 46.88
C LYS A 13 -21.47 46.21 45.35
N ALA A 14 -20.88 47.28 44.81
CA ALA A 14 -20.69 47.41 43.37
C ALA A 14 -19.70 46.39 42.79
N PHE A 15 -18.71 45.95 43.57
CA PHE A 15 -17.81 44.86 43.19
C PHE A 15 -18.54 43.50 43.21
N ASN A 16 -19.34 43.21 44.24
CA ASN A 16 -20.14 41.99 44.31
C ASN A 16 -21.20 41.91 43.20
N ASP A 17 -21.88 43.03 42.92
CA ASP A 17 -22.83 43.14 41.81
C ASP A 17 -22.14 42.91 40.46
N PHE A 18 -20.90 43.37 40.31
CA PHE A 18 -20.09 43.13 39.13
C PHE A 18 -19.67 41.66 39.00
N ASN A 19 -19.19 41.02 40.07
CA ASN A 19 -18.83 39.60 40.07
C ASN A 19 -20.02 38.69 39.73
N GLY A 20 -21.24 39.08 40.10
CA GLY A 20 -22.48 38.40 39.73
C GLY A 20 -23.00 38.74 38.32
N SER A 21 -22.33 39.62 37.58
CA SER A 21 -22.80 40.11 36.28
C SER A 21 -22.35 39.21 35.12
N GLU A 22 -23.11 39.28 34.02
CA GLU A 22 -22.76 38.61 32.75
C GLU A 22 -21.43 39.13 32.17
N GLU A 23 -21.09 40.40 32.43
CA GLU A 23 -19.82 41.00 32.01
C GLU A 23 -18.62 40.31 32.67
N TRP A 24 -18.72 40.04 33.97
CA TRP A 24 -17.69 39.30 34.71
C TRP A 24 -17.56 37.88 34.20
N ALA A 25 -18.68 37.17 34.01
CA ALA A 25 -18.67 35.81 33.50
C ALA A 25 -17.97 35.70 32.14
N LEU A 26 -18.25 36.64 31.21
CA LEU A 26 -17.59 36.68 29.90
C LEU A 26 -16.11 37.02 29.99
N TRP A 27 -15.73 38.01 30.81
CA TRP A 27 -14.32 38.36 31.02
C TRP A 27 -13.56 37.18 31.64
N TYR A 28 -14.10 36.58 32.70
CA TYR A 28 -13.52 35.41 33.34
C TYR A 28 -13.30 34.26 32.35
N ASN A 29 -14.32 33.89 31.58
CA ASN A 29 -14.23 32.86 30.55
C ASN A 29 -13.17 33.16 29.48
N LEU A 30 -13.04 34.41 29.03
CA LEU A 30 -12.00 34.81 28.09
C LEU A 30 -10.61 34.76 28.72
N SER A 31 -10.48 35.19 29.98
CA SER A 31 -9.23 35.14 30.72
C SER A 31 -8.75 33.70 30.90
N THR A 32 -9.63 32.79 31.32
CA THR A 32 -9.28 31.37 31.47
C THR A 32 -8.87 30.74 30.14
N LYS A 33 -9.55 31.10 29.03
CA LYS A 33 -9.14 30.69 27.68
C LYS A 33 -7.73 31.14 27.33
N ILE A 34 -7.36 32.38 27.65
CA ILE A 34 -6.01 32.91 27.36
C ILE A 34 -4.94 32.28 28.27
N ILE A 35 -5.27 32.01 29.53
CA ILE A 35 -4.33 31.46 30.52
C ILE A 35 -4.09 29.97 30.27
N SER A 36 -5.14 29.23 29.89
CA SER A 36 -5.11 27.80 29.61
C SER A 36 -5.61 27.49 28.19
N PRO A 37 -4.91 27.94 27.14
CA PRO A 37 -5.39 27.83 25.75
C PRO A 37 -5.66 26.38 25.31
N LYS A 38 -4.84 25.43 25.81
CA LYS A 38 -4.99 24.00 25.52
C LYS A 38 -6.30 23.39 26.02
N ASP A 39 -6.83 23.87 27.15
CA ASP A 39 -8.08 23.38 27.73
C ASP A 39 -9.31 23.82 26.91
N HIS A 40 -9.10 24.72 25.95
CA HIS A 40 -10.16 25.37 25.17
C HIS A 40 -9.97 25.26 23.65
N ASP A 41 -9.10 24.35 23.18
CA ASP A 41 -8.87 24.08 21.75
C ASP A 41 -8.44 25.35 20.96
N ILE A 42 -7.70 26.24 21.63
CA ILE A 42 -7.06 27.39 20.99
C ILE A 42 -5.53 27.27 21.09
N GLU A 43 -4.85 27.79 20.08
CA GLU A 43 -3.39 27.77 20.03
C GLU A 43 -2.81 28.75 21.07
N GLU A 44 -1.64 28.44 21.61
CA GLU A 44 -0.93 29.41 22.43
C GLU A 44 -0.36 30.52 21.52
N LEU A 45 -0.65 31.78 21.87
CA LEU A 45 -0.21 32.93 21.09
C LEU A 45 0.95 33.64 21.77
N GLU A 46 2.04 33.77 21.02
CA GLU A 46 3.21 34.52 21.40
C GLU A 46 3.50 35.59 20.35
N ARG A 47 4.39 36.55 20.68
CA ARG A 47 4.86 37.54 19.71
C ARG A 47 5.48 36.89 18.45
N GLY A 48 6.05 35.69 18.62
CA GLY A 48 6.65 34.89 17.55
C GLY A 48 5.64 34.16 16.66
N THR A 49 4.37 34.04 17.05
CA THR A 49 3.35 33.31 16.28
C THR A 49 3.13 33.99 14.92
N VAL A 50 3.35 33.25 13.83
CA VAL A 50 3.26 33.77 12.44
C VAL A 50 1.94 33.43 11.74
N ASP A 51 1.21 32.44 12.25
CA ASP A 51 -0.06 31.99 11.71
C ASP A 51 -0.95 31.41 12.81
N ILE A 52 -2.26 31.63 12.71
CA ILE A 52 -3.26 31.10 13.63
C ILE A 52 -4.30 30.29 12.86
N SER A 53 -4.26 28.97 13.03
CA SER A 53 -5.13 28.04 12.29
C SER A 53 -5.97 27.18 13.22
N GLY A 54 -5.89 27.36 14.55
CA GLY A 54 -6.78 26.71 15.52
C GLY A 54 -8.22 27.25 15.50
N ASN A 55 -9.07 26.77 16.42
CA ASN A 55 -10.47 27.15 16.57
C ASN A 55 -10.73 28.47 17.28
N TRP A 56 -10.31 29.58 16.66
CA TRP A 56 -10.40 30.90 17.26
C TRP A 56 -11.78 31.55 17.19
N GLN A 57 -12.65 31.16 16.25
CA GLN A 57 -13.93 31.85 16.06
C GLN A 57 -14.82 31.89 17.32
N PRO A 58 -15.02 30.78 18.09
CA PRO A 58 -15.78 30.82 19.34
C PRO A 58 -15.18 31.79 20.38
N PHE A 59 -13.85 31.86 20.49
CA PHE A 59 -13.18 32.83 21.36
C PHE A 59 -13.43 34.27 20.89
N LEU A 60 -13.37 34.53 19.58
CA LEU A 60 -13.62 35.85 19.00
C LEU A 60 -15.07 36.30 19.16
N ASP A 61 -16.03 35.37 19.13
CA ASP A 61 -17.45 35.65 19.37
C ASP A 61 -17.71 36.03 20.83
N ASP A 62 -17.09 35.33 21.78
CA ASP A 62 -17.13 35.69 23.21
C ASP A 62 -16.47 37.05 23.46
N TRP A 63 -15.34 37.31 22.79
CA TRP A 63 -14.63 38.59 22.89
C TRP A 63 -15.50 39.74 22.36
N PHE A 64 -16.12 39.58 21.20
CA PHE A 64 -17.04 40.59 20.67
C PHE A 64 -18.28 40.77 21.57
N SER A 65 -18.77 39.69 22.18
CA SER A 65 -19.87 39.75 23.16
C SER A 65 -19.50 40.57 24.38
N LEU A 66 -18.28 40.39 24.93
CA LEU A 66 -17.78 41.20 26.03
C LEU A 66 -17.71 42.70 25.65
N VAL A 67 -17.22 43.02 24.45
CA VAL A 67 -17.17 44.39 23.92
C VAL A 67 -18.56 45.03 23.90
N CYS A 68 -19.58 44.28 23.46
CA CYS A 68 -20.97 44.73 23.45
C CYS A 68 -21.52 44.95 24.86
N LYS A 69 -21.31 44.00 25.79
CA LYS A 69 -21.83 44.06 27.16
C LYS A 69 -21.20 45.18 27.97
N LEU A 70 -19.89 45.39 27.84
CA LEU A 70 -19.17 46.52 28.42
C LEU A 70 -19.52 47.87 27.77
N LYS A 71 -20.38 47.89 26.74
CA LYS A 71 -20.79 49.08 25.98
C LYS A 71 -19.59 49.86 25.44
N VAL A 72 -18.55 49.15 25.04
CA VAL A 72 -17.37 49.76 24.41
C VAL A 72 -17.82 50.40 23.10
N PRO A 73 -17.47 51.66 22.81
CA PRO A 73 -17.76 52.24 21.50
C PRO A 73 -17.00 51.49 20.41
N HIS A 74 -17.72 50.78 19.53
CA HIS A 74 -17.16 49.94 18.47
C HIS A 74 -17.82 50.20 17.12
N LYS A 75 -17.11 49.89 16.03
CA LYS A 75 -17.58 49.98 14.64
C LYS A 75 -17.66 48.63 13.96
N SER A 76 -16.99 47.60 14.48
CA SER A 76 -17.12 46.24 13.97
C SER A 76 -18.53 45.67 14.23
N LYS A 77 -18.94 44.68 13.42
CA LYS A 77 -20.18 43.94 13.64
C LYS A 77 -19.94 42.56 14.27
N LYS A 78 -18.71 42.05 14.11
CA LYS A 78 -18.18 40.81 14.65
C LYS A 78 -16.65 40.82 14.50
N TYR A 79 -15.98 39.97 15.25
CA TYR A 79 -14.58 39.62 15.03
C TYR A 79 -14.50 38.30 14.27
N ASP A 80 -13.91 38.31 13.08
CA ASP A 80 -13.83 37.14 12.21
C ASP A 80 -12.40 36.61 12.19
N GLN A 81 -12.24 35.30 12.40
CA GLN A 81 -10.94 34.65 12.39
C GLN A 81 -10.20 34.91 11.07
N PHE A 82 -10.90 35.00 9.94
CA PHE A 82 -10.30 35.31 8.65
C PHE A 82 -9.48 36.62 8.67
N TYR A 83 -9.99 37.66 9.32
CA TYR A 83 -9.32 38.95 9.42
C TYR A 83 -8.29 39.01 10.55
N ILE A 84 -8.56 38.32 11.66
CA ILE A 84 -7.60 38.28 12.78
C ILE A 84 -6.36 37.49 12.38
N ARG A 85 -6.52 36.40 11.62
CA ARG A 85 -5.40 35.59 11.11
C ARG A 85 -4.39 36.42 10.32
N THR A 86 -4.85 37.36 9.49
CA THR A 86 -3.95 38.25 8.74
C THR A 86 -3.22 39.28 9.60
N MET A 87 -3.67 39.54 10.84
CA MET A 87 -2.91 40.37 11.79
C MET A 87 -1.67 39.66 12.33
N PHE A 88 -1.62 38.33 12.27
CA PHE A 88 -0.49 37.54 12.74
C PHE A 88 0.62 37.37 11.70
N PHE A 89 0.43 37.89 10.48
CA PHE A 89 1.38 37.78 9.39
C PHE A 89 2.80 38.28 9.77
N PRO A 90 3.88 37.59 9.35
CA PRO A 90 5.22 37.83 9.86
C PRO A 90 5.77 39.22 9.52
N ARG A 91 6.58 39.76 10.44
CA ARG A 91 7.26 41.05 10.27
C ARG A 91 8.60 40.87 9.53
N GLN A 92 8.53 40.47 8.26
CA GLN A 92 9.70 40.24 7.40
C GLN A 92 9.56 40.98 6.07
N GLU A 93 10.65 41.39 5.43
CA GLU A 93 10.61 42.07 4.10
C GLU A 93 10.02 41.20 3.01
N ALA A 94 10.29 39.90 3.09
CA ALA A 94 9.70 38.89 2.25
C ALA A 94 9.51 37.61 3.07
N ILE A 95 8.49 36.84 2.71
CA ILE A 95 8.26 35.49 3.22
C ILE A 95 8.47 34.50 2.07
N HIS A 96 9.05 33.35 2.36
CA HIS A 96 9.14 32.24 1.42
C HIS A 96 8.12 31.19 1.86
N ILE A 97 7.09 30.96 1.05
CA ILE A 97 6.09 29.90 1.30
C ILE A 97 6.20 28.93 0.14
N ASP A 98 6.53 27.68 0.45
CA ASP A 98 6.60 26.58 -0.51
C ASP A 98 7.41 26.94 -1.78
N GLY A 99 8.58 27.56 -1.57
CA GLY A 99 9.53 27.95 -2.62
C GLY A 99 9.22 29.29 -3.32
N ILE A 100 8.06 29.88 -3.07
CA ILE A 100 7.67 31.17 -3.66
C ILE A 100 8.00 32.30 -2.68
N LYS A 101 8.77 33.28 -3.15
CA LYS A 101 9.09 34.50 -2.39
C LYS A 101 7.99 35.55 -2.61
N TYR A 102 7.38 35.99 -1.51
CA TYR A 102 6.38 37.06 -1.50
C TYR A 102 6.95 38.28 -0.80
N GLU A 103 6.96 39.42 -1.48
CA GLU A 103 7.38 40.69 -0.90
C GLU A 103 6.26 41.30 -0.05
N ILE A 104 6.61 41.80 1.14
CA ILE A 104 5.65 42.36 2.09
C ILE A 104 5.89 43.86 2.21
N PRO A 105 4.94 44.70 1.76
CA PRO A 105 5.07 46.15 1.85
C PRO A 105 5.32 46.62 3.28
N ASN A 106 6.15 47.65 3.44
CA ASN A 106 6.54 48.13 4.77
C ASN A 106 5.35 48.54 5.64
N HIS A 107 4.32 49.16 5.07
CA HIS A 107 3.13 49.54 5.82
C HIS A 107 2.32 48.33 6.29
N VAL A 108 2.29 47.24 5.53
CA VAL A 108 1.67 45.96 5.94
C VAL A 108 2.41 45.40 7.15
N ARG A 109 3.73 45.30 7.09
CA ARG A 109 4.57 44.76 8.19
C ARG A 109 4.38 45.53 9.50
N VAL A 110 4.32 46.85 9.40
CA VAL A 110 4.11 47.72 10.56
C VAL A 110 2.69 47.55 11.10
N ASP A 111 1.68 47.48 10.23
CA ASP A 111 0.29 47.36 10.67
C ASP A 111 -0.04 45.98 11.25
N THR A 112 0.48 44.88 10.68
CA THR A 112 0.32 43.53 11.24
C THR A 112 1.02 43.42 12.58
N PHE A 113 2.27 43.92 12.69
CA PHE A 113 3.00 43.94 13.96
C PHE A 113 2.26 44.72 15.04
N ASN A 114 1.83 45.95 14.74
CA ASN A 114 1.09 46.77 15.71
C ASN A 114 -0.26 46.13 16.09
N SER A 115 -0.92 45.43 15.16
CA SER A 115 -2.17 44.73 15.45
C SER A 115 -1.93 43.54 16.39
N LYS A 116 -0.87 42.74 16.12
CA LYS A 116 -0.45 41.62 16.98
C LYS A 116 -0.06 42.10 18.38
N GLU A 117 0.75 43.15 18.48
CA GLU A 117 1.15 43.77 19.76
C GLU A 117 -0.09 44.26 20.54
N MET A 118 -1.05 44.90 19.85
CA MET A 118 -2.29 45.34 20.49
C MET A 118 -3.13 44.17 21.03
N ILE A 119 -3.14 43.03 20.35
CA ILE A 119 -3.85 41.83 20.83
C ILE A 119 -3.13 41.24 22.05
N ILE A 120 -1.86 40.88 21.90
CA ILE A 120 -1.09 40.13 22.90
C ILE A 120 -0.75 41.03 24.09
N ASP A 121 -0.04 42.12 23.86
CA ASP A 121 0.48 42.99 24.94
C ASP A 121 -0.55 44.03 25.41
N GLY A 122 -1.61 44.24 24.62
CA GLY A 122 -2.67 45.18 24.93
C GLY A 122 -3.87 44.50 25.57
N VAL A 123 -4.63 43.74 24.78
CA VAL A 123 -5.92 43.20 25.24
C VAL A 123 -5.73 41.97 26.11
N PHE A 124 -4.85 41.03 25.75
CA PHE A 124 -4.69 39.78 26.50
C PHE A 124 -4.10 40.01 27.89
N GLU A 125 -3.10 40.88 28.04
CA GLU A 125 -2.55 41.23 29.35
C GLU A 125 -3.60 41.89 30.26
N GLU A 126 -4.42 42.81 29.73
CA GLU A 126 -5.53 43.38 30.52
C GLU A 126 -6.62 42.35 30.83
N LEU A 127 -6.86 41.37 29.95
CA LEU A 127 -7.79 40.28 30.24
C LEU A 127 -7.27 39.40 31.39
N LYS A 128 -5.96 39.08 31.41
CA LYS A 128 -5.30 38.30 32.48
C LYS A 128 -5.25 39.02 33.82
N SER A 129 -5.21 40.36 33.81
CA SER A 129 -5.21 41.17 35.05
C SER A 129 -6.44 40.95 35.95
N LEU A 130 -7.43 40.19 35.47
CA LEU A 130 -8.57 39.72 36.24
C LEU A 130 -8.18 38.96 37.52
N GLU A 131 -7.09 38.18 37.49
CA GLU A 131 -6.63 37.41 38.65
C GLU A 131 -6.13 38.30 39.80
N GLU A 132 -5.62 39.49 39.47
CA GLU A 132 -5.10 40.48 40.41
C GLU A 132 -6.15 41.53 40.79
N MET A 133 -7.41 41.33 40.36
CA MET A 133 -8.47 42.30 40.55
C MET A 133 -9.05 42.20 41.96
N GLU A 134 -8.89 43.29 42.71
CA GLU A 134 -9.41 43.48 44.06
C GLU A 134 -10.51 44.54 44.05
N LYS A 135 -11.29 44.60 45.13
CA LYS A 135 -12.38 45.58 45.26
C LYS A 135 -11.88 47.03 45.10
N GLU A 136 -10.66 47.35 45.53
CA GLU A 136 -10.10 48.69 45.47
C GLU A 136 -9.73 49.12 44.03
N ASN A 137 -9.36 48.16 43.16
CA ASN A 137 -8.80 48.45 41.83
C ASN A 137 -9.74 48.09 40.66
N TYR A 138 -10.83 47.35 40.88
CA TYR A 138 -11.65 46.81 39.79
C TYR A 138 -12.19 47.85 38.80
N LEU A 139 -12.60 49.03 39.27
CA LEU A 139 -13.10 50.11 38.41
C LEU A 139 -12.01 50.66 37.50
N GLU A 140 -10.77 50.70 37.99
CA GLU A 140 -9.62 51.14 37.21
C GLU A 140 -9.26 50.09 36.17
N THR A 141 -9.15 48.82 36.57
CA THR A 141 -8.86 47.68 35.69
C THR A 141 -9.91 47.55 34.59
N LYS A 142 -11.20 47.61 34.94
CA LYS A 142 -12.31 47.61 33.96
C LYS A 142 -12.21 48.77 32.98
N LYS A 143 -11.83 49.98 33.44
CA LYS A 143 -11.66 51.14 32.58
C LYS A 143 -10.46 51.00 31.64
N LYS A 144 -9.35 50.39 32.09
CA LYS A 144 -8.18 50.07 31.26
C LYS A 144 -8.54 49.08 30.17
N LEU A 145 -9.22 47.98 30.51
CA LEU A 145 -9.72 47.01 29.54
C LEU A 145 -10.64 47.67 28.50
N ILE A 146 -11.64 48.46 28.92
CA ILE A 146 -12.54 49.18 27.98
C ILE A 146 -11.75 50.08 27.03
N ALA A 147 -10.70 50.75 27.52
CA ALA A 147 -9.85 51.59 26.69
C ALA A 147 -9.09 50.76 25.65
N LYS A 148 -8.49 49.63 26.04
CA LYS A 148 -7.79 48.71 25.12
C LYS A 148 -8.72 48.06 24.11
N LEU A 149 -9.91 47.61 24.52
CA LEU A 149 -10.92 47.05 23.62
C LEU A 149 -11.38 48.07 22.56
N LYS A 150 -11.55 49.33 22.94
CA LYS A 150 -11.88 50.42 22.00
C LYS A 150 -10.75 50.69 21.01
N GLU A 151 -9.51 50.66 21.49
CA GLU A 151 -8.33 50.85 20.66
C GLU A 151 -8.17 49.70 19.65
N PHE A 152 -8.35 48.46 20.13
CA PHE A 152 -8.36 47.27 19.30
C PHE A 152 -9.44 47.33 18.21
N ASP A 153 -10.71 47.63 18.51
CA ASP A 153 -11.76 47.69 17.49
C ASP A 153 -11.44 48.71 16.39
N LYS A 154 -10.89 49.88 16.77
CA LYS A 154 -10.45 50.89 15.81
C LYS A 154 -9.34 50.36 14.90
N GLN A 155 -8.36 49.64 15.47
CA GLN A 155 -7.27 49.04 14.71
C GLN A 155 -7.76 47.88 13.82
N TYR A 156 -8.69 47.05 14.31
CA TYR A 156 -9.32 45.96 13.58
C TYR A 156 -10.06 46.45 12.33
N VAL A 157 -10.92 47.47 12.46
CA VAL A 157 -11.63 48.04 11.32
C VAL A 157 -10.68 48.70 10.31
N LYS A 158 -9.56 49.28 10.78
CA LYS A 158 -8.52 49.82 9.91
C LYS A 158 -7.80 48.71 9.15
N HIS A 159 -7.42 47.63 9.84
CA HIS A 159 -6.71 46.48 9.27
C HIS A 159 -7.53 45.83 8.14
N ILE A 160 -8.81 45.52 8.40
CA ILE A 160 -9.72 44.93 7.40
C ILE A 160 -9.76 45.73 6.11
N LYS A 161 -9.81 47.06 6.21
CA LYS A 161 -10.00 47.92 5.04
C LYS A 161 -8.74 48.18 4.24
N LYS A 162 -7.57 48.07 4.87
CA LYS A 162 -6.30 48.52 4.27
C LYS A 162 -5.32 47.37 4.10
N THR A 163 -5.00 46.69 5.18
CA THR A 163 -3.88 45.74 5.26
C THR A 163 -4.32 44.34 4.86
N HIS A 164 -5.51 43.93 5.29
CA HIS A 164 -6.02 42.58 5.03
C HIS A 164 -6.07 42.22 3.54
N PRO A 165 -6.58 43.06 2.61
CA PRO A 165 -6.60 42.73 1.18
C PRO A 165 -5.20 42.46 0.60
N GLU A 166 -4.18 43.19 1.07
CA GLU A 166 -2.80 43.02 0.61
C GLU A 166 -2.18 41.72 1.14
N VAL A 167 -2.42 41.39 2.41
CA VAL A 167 -1.98 40.11 3.00
C VAL A 167 -2.72 38.94 2.34
N GLN A 168 -4.01 39.10 2.06
CA GLN A 168 -4.83 38.06 1.43
C GLN A 168 -4.39 37.77 -0.02
N ALA A 169 -3.85 38.76 -0.72
CA ALA A 169 -3.26 38.59 -2.04
C ALA A 169 -1.98 37.73 -2.02
N ILE A 170 -1.32 37.60 -0.85
CA ILE A 170 -0.19 36.69 -0.63
C ILE A 170 -0.69 35.31 -0.19
N ILE A 171 -1.62 35.27 0.77
CA ILE A 171 -2.12 34.01 1.35
C ILE A 171 -2.87 33.18 0.32
N THR A 172 -3.72 33.79 -0.51
CA THR A 172 -4.61 33.06 -1.43
C THR A 172 -3.82 32.22 -2.43
N PRO A 173 -2.82 32.76 -3.16
CA PRO A 173 -1.98 31.94 -4.03
C PRO A 173 -1.15 30.91 -3.27
N ALA A 174 -0.69 31.23 -2.06
CA ALA A 174 0.14 30.32 -1.27
C ALA A 174 -0.64 29.06 -0.85
N ILE A 175 -1.90 29.20 -0.44
CA ILE A 175 -2.73 28.06 0.01
C ILE A 175 -3.48 27.37 -1.14
N GLU A 176 -3.53 27.98 -2.31
CA GLU A 176 -4.28 27.50 -3.48
C GLU A 176 -3.97 26.03 -3.86
N PRO A 177 -2.70 25.56 -3.88
CA PRO A 177 -2.40 24.15 -4.17
C PRO A 177 -3.11 23.19 -3.23
N LEU A 178 -3.14 23.49 -1.93
CA LEU A 178 -3.82 22.67 -0.93
C LEU A 178 -5.33 22.75 -1.09
N LEU A 179 -5.91 23.93 -1.31
CA LEU A 179 -7.34 24.08 -1.57
C LEU A 179 -7.79 23.31 -2.81
N ASN A 180 -6.99 23.33 -3.87
CA ASN A 180 -7.24 22.58 -5.09
C ASN A 180 -7.25 21.07 -4.82
N LEU A 181 -6.30 20.56 -4.03
CA LEU A 181 -6.28 19.15 -3.61
C LEU A 181 -7.52 18.78 -2.76
N LEU A 182 -7.89 19.62 -1.80
CA LEU A 182 -9.07 19.40 -0.94
C LEU A 182 -10.35 19.28 -1.78
N GLU A 183 -10.54 20.19 -2.74
CA GLU A 183 -11.72 20.16 -3.61
C GLU A 183 -11.70 19.00 -4.61
N SER A 184 -10.55 18.65 -5.21
CA SER A 184 -10.48 17.46 -6.08
C SER A 184 -10.74 16.16 -5.32
N ASN A 185 -10.19 16.01 -4.10
CA ASN A 185 -10.45 14.84 -3.27
C ASN A 185 -11.93 14.72 -2.88
N TYR A 186 -12.57 15.82 -2.50
CA TYR A 186 -13.99 15.84 -2.16
C TYR A 186 -14.89 15.47 -3.34
N ASN A 187 -14.61 16.03 -4.52
CA ASN A 187 -15.35 15.71 -5.73
C ASN A 187 -15.18 14.23 -6.13
N PHE A 188 -13.95 13.70 -5.98
CA PHE A 188 -13.67 12.29 -6.26
C PHE A 188 -14.38 11.37 -5.25
N HIS A 189 -14.33 11.68 -3.95
CA HIS A 189 -15.02 10.94 -2.89
C HIS A 189 -16.54 10.90 -3.12
N LYS A 190 -17.16 12.04 -3.42
CA LYS A 190 -18.59 12.10 -3.76
C LYS A 190 -18.97 11.21 -4.94
N LEU A 191 -18.10 11.11 -5.93
CA LEU A 191 -18.34 10.24 -7.07
C LEU A 191 -18.32 8.77 -6.66
N GLU A 192 -17.35 8.37 -5.82
CA GLU A 192 -17.28 7.01 -5.26
C GLU A 192 -18.52 6.67 -4.40
N GLU A 193 -19.02 7.63 -3.61
CA GLU A 193 -20.27 7.46 -2.86
C GLU A 193 -21.48 7.23 -3.79
N LEU A 194 -21.57 7.99 -4.88
CA LEU A 194 -22.64 7.82 -5.88
C LEU A 194 -22.54 6.48 -6.65
N MET A 195 -21.33 5.96 -6.85
CA MET A 195 -21.13 4.62 -7.43
C MET A 195 -21.66 3.53 -6.50
N LYS A 196 -21.49 3.69 -5.18
CA LYS A 196 -22.04 2.75 -4.18
C LYS A 196 -23.57 2.75 -4.16
N THR A 197 -24.22 3.87 -4.48
CA THR A 197 -25.68 3.97 -4.55
C THR A 197 -26.29 3.54 -5.89
N GLN A 198 -25.51 2.84 -6.74
CA GLN A 198 -25.93 2.24 -8.02
C GLN A 198 -26.40 3.25 -9.10
N HIS A 199 -25.88 4.48 -9.09
CA HIS A 199 -26.04 5.35 -10.25
C HIS A 199 -25.11 4.91 -11.38
N ASP A 200 -25.64 4.83 -12.60
CA ASP A 200 -24.83 4.64 -13.80
C ASP A 200 -24.01 5.91 -14.04
N ILE A 201 -22.72 5.85 -13.70
CA ILE A 201 -21.78 6.95 -13.82
C ILE A 201 -20.89 6.67 -15.03
N PRO A 202 -20.83 7.57 -16.02
CA PRO A 202 -19.95 7.39 -17.16
C PRO A 202 -18.48 7.24 -16.73
N LYS A 203 -17.81 6.18 -17.22
CA LYS A 203 -16.41 5.86 -16.87
C LYS A 203 -15.45 7.05 -17.03
N PHE A 204 -15.62 7.85 -18.10
CA PHE A 204 -14.79 9.03 -18.36
C PHE A 204 -14.83 10.05 -17.20
N ARG A 205 -15.95 10.15 -16.48
CA ARG A 205 -16.08 11.08 -15.35
C ARG A 205 -15.29 10.62 -14.13
N VAL A 206 -15.23 9.30 -13.89
CA VAL A 206 -14.39 8.70 -12.85
C VAL A 206 -12.94 8.98 -13.16
N THR A 207 -12.51 8.66 -14.39
CA THR A 207 -11.14 8.89 -14.85
C THR A 207 -10.75 10.36 -14.76
N ALA A 208 -11.60 11.29 -15.20
CA ALA A 208 -11.28 12.71 -15.16
C ALA A 208 -11.13 13.28 -13.74
N LEU A 209 -11.97 12.85 -12.78
CA LEU A 209 -11.84 13.30 -11.39
C LEU A 209 -10.63 12.65 -10.69
N GLU A 210 -10.35 11.39 -11.00
CA GLU A 210 -9.15 10.71 -10.51
C GLU A 210 -7.88 11.38 -11.03
N GLU A 211 -7.79 11.68 -12.33
CA GLU A 211 -6.65 12.37 -12.94
C GLU A 211 -6.44 13.76 -12.32
N LYS A 212 -7.51 14.54 -12.16
CA LYS A 212 -7.43 15.85 -11.49
C LYS A 212 -6.97 15.75 -10.04
N PHE A 213 -7.38 14.70 -9.33
CA PHE A 213 -6.89 14.44 -7.98
C PHE A 213 -5.40 14.09 -7.99
N CYS A 214 -4.95 13.22 -8.90
CA CYS A 214 -3.54 12.88 -9.05
C CYS A 214 -2.69 14.11 -9.36
N GLU A 215 -3.11 14.97 -10.30
CA GLU A 215 -2.41 16.20 -10.67
C GLU A 215 -2.19 17.12 -9.46
N HIS A 216 -3.24 17.38 -8.67
CA HIS A 216 -3.12 18.23 -7.49
C HIS A 216 -2.28 17.57 -6.38
N MET A 217 -2.38 16.25 -6.22
CA MET A 217 -1.59 15.51 -5.23
C MET A 217 -0.10 15.51 -5.60
N GLU A 218 0.25 15.40 -6.88
CA GLU A 218 1.62 15.51 -7.36
C GLU A 218 2.24 16.87 -7.07
N ILE A 219 1.47 17.96 -7.22
CA ILE A 219 1.92 19.31 -6.84
C ILE A 219 2.24 19.37 -5.34
N ILE A 220 1.38 18.79 -4.48
CA ILE A 220 1.59 18.76 -3.04
C ILE A 220 2.80 17.90 -2.65
N CYS A 221 2.94 16.71 -3.23
CA CYS A 221 4.13 15.87 -3.01
C CYS A 221 5.40 16.58 -3.46
N LYS A 222 5.35 17.36 -4.54
CA LYS A 222 6.49 18.17 -4.99
C LYS A 222 6.87 19.24 -3.97
N ILE A 223 5.90 20.00 -3.48
CA ILE A 223 6.13 20.99 -2.40
C ILE A 223 6.76 20.32 -1.16
N LEU A 224 6.20 19.19 -0.72
CA LEU A 224 6.71 18.45 0.44
C LEU A 224 8.08 17.80 0.21
N SER A 225 8.47 17.57 -1.05
CA SER A 225 9.79 17.06 -1.41
C SER A 225 10.83 18.16 -1.50
N ASP A 226 10.48 19.29 -2.13
CA ASP A 226 11.37 20.44 -2.32
C ASP A 226 11.60 21.21 -1.01
N HIS A 227 10.59 21.26 -0.14
CA HIS A 227 10.59 22.09 1.07
C HIS A 227 10.31 21.33 2.37
N GLY A 228 9.72 20.14 2.30
CA GLY A 228 9.36 19.34 3.47
C GLY A 228 10.29 18.16 3.76
N LYS A 229 9.72 17.07 4.29
CA LYS A 229 10.45 15.86 4.73
C LYS A 229 10.23 14.66 3.79
N LEU A 230 9.61 14.86 2.62
CA LEU A 230 9.34 13.78 1.67
C LEU A 230 10.58 13.48 0.81
N GLN A 231 11.25 12.35 1.10
CA GLN A 231 12.50 11.96 0.42
C GLN A 231 12.30 10.92 -0.70
N ASP A 232 11.22 10.14 -0.61
CA ASP A 232 10.97 9.00 -1.49
C ASP A 232 10.37 9.46 -2.84
N ILE A 233 10.69 8.73 -3.92
CA ILE A 233 10.12 8.95 -5.24
C ILE A 233 8.64 8.56 -5.23
N TYR A 234 7.79 9.37 -5.86
CA TYR A 234 6.34 9.16 -5.91
C TYR A 234 5.82 9.23 -7.37
N ASP A 235 4.77 8.46 -7.63
CA ASP A 235 3.95 8.54 -8.86
C ASP A 235 2.51 8.19 -8.46
N ILE A 236 1.67 9.22 -8.29
CA ILE A 236 0.33 9.06 -7.71
C ILE A 236 -0.58 8.27 -8.66
N LYS A 237 -0.47 8.50 -9.97
CA LYS A 237 -1.26 7.79 -10.98
C LYS A 237 -0.92 6.30 -10.99
N ARG A 238 0.37 5.95 -10.96
CA ARG A 238 0.81 4.55 -10.87
C ARG A 238 0.37 3.90 -9.56
N MET A 239 0.48 4.61 -8.45
CA MET A 239 0.04 4.15 -7.12
C MET A 239 -1.44 3.75 -7.11
N LEU A 240 -2.34 4.59 -7.66
CA LEU A 240 -3.76 4.26 -7.76
C LEU A 240 -4.03 3.11 -8.73
N ASN A 241 -3.29 3.04 -9.85
CA ASN A 241 -3.42 1.94 -10.80
C ASN A 241 -3.03 0.57 -10.21
N LEU A 242 -2.09 0.51 -9.25
CA LEU A 242 -1.77 -0.74 -8.54
C LEU A 242 -2.96 -1.28 -7.75
N LEU A 243 -3.78 -0.41 -7.17
CA LEU A 243 -4.97 -0.83 -6.42
C LEU A 243 -6.12 -1.28 -7.32
N LYS A 244 -6.00 -1.09 -8.64
CA LYS A 244 -6.94 -1.57 -9.66
C LYS A 244 -6.58 -2.94 -10.23
N LEU A 245 -5.51 -3.58 -9.75
CA LEU A 245 -5.18 -4.96 -10.14
C LEU A 245 -6.35 -5.89 -9.80
N ASP A 246 -6.63 -6.86 -10.65
CA ASP A 246 -7.73 -7.80 -10.39
C ASP A 246 -7.36 -8.74 -9.24
N ASP A 247 -8.33 -9.00 -8.36
CA ASP A 247 -8.27 -10.04 -7.32
C ASP A 247 -7.12 -9.94 -6.30
N TRP A 248 -6.40 -8.80 -6.24
CA TRP A 248 -5.23 -8.67 -5.38
C TRP A 248 -5.54 -8.86 -3.88
N GLU A 249 -6.79 -8.57 -3.47
CA GLU A 249 -7.25 -8.73 -2.10
C GLU A 249 -7.31 -10.20 -1.67
N ASN A 250 -7.55 -11.12 -2.61
CA ASN A 250 -7.61 -12.56 -2.34
C ASN A 250 -6.25 -13.25 -2.52
N ILE A 251 -5.34 -12.63 -3.27
CA ILE A 251 -3.97 -13.12 -3.44
C ILE A 251 -3.14 -12.71 -2.22
N VAL A 252 -2.90 -13.65 -1.30
CA VAL A 252 -2.23 -13.41 -0.01
C VAL A 252 -0.96 -12.54 -0.09
N PRO A 253 0.04 -12.84 -0.96
CA PRO A 253 1.23 -12.02 -1.02
C PRO A 253 0.96 -10.61 -1.55
N MET A 254 -0.05 -10.42 -2.40
CA MET A 254 -0.43 -9.10 -2.88
C MET A 254 -1.15 -8.29 -1.81
N ALA A 255 -2.16 -8.89 -1.18
CA ALA A 255 -2.91 -8.29 -0.09
C ALA A 255 -2.01 -7.80 1.05
N PHE A 256 -0.95 -8.55 1.38
CA PHE A 256 0.01 -8.18 2.43
C PHE A 256 0.66 -6.81 2.20
N TYR A 257 0.96 -6.43 0.95
CA TYR A 257 1.62 -5.15 0.63
C TYR A 257 0.65 -4.06 0.14
N LEU A 258 -0.40 -4.43 -0.59
CA LEU A 258 -1.36 -3.46 -1.12
C LEU A 258 -2.40 -3.02 -0.08
N ALA A 259 -2.75 -3.85 0.91
CA ALA A 259 -3.70 -3.44 1.94
C ALA A 259 -3.17 -2.29 2.82
N PRO A 260 -1.89 -2.30 3.29
CA PRO A 260 -1.30 -1.13 3.96
C PRO A 260 -1.31 0.13 3.10
N LEU A 261 -1.02 0.01 1.79
CA LEU A 261 -1.06 1.13 0.85
C LEU A 261 -2.49 1.70 0.73
N LYS A 262 -3.48 0.84 0.44
CA LYS A 262 -4.91 1.20 0.37
C LYS A 262 -5.35 1.90 1.65
N LYS A 263 -4.97 1.37 2.81
CA LYS A 263 -5.26 1.96 4.13
C LYS A 263 -4.64 3.35 4.28
N SER A 264 -3.36 3.53 3.94
CA SER A 264 -2.71 4.85 4.03
C SER A 264 -3.29 5.89 3.07
N ILE A 265 -3.67 5.48 1.85
CA ILE A 265 -4.38 6.37 0.91
C ILE A 265 -5.73 6.79 1.50
N HIS A 266 -6.48 5.84 2.05
CA HIS A 266 -7.77 6.14 2.68
C HIS A 266 -7.60 7.10 3.87
N GLU A 267 -6.70 6.82 4.80
CA GLU A 267 -6.42 7.70 5.95
C GLU A 267 -6.04 9.13 5.50
N MET A 268 -5.18 9.25 4.48
CA MET A 268 -4.81 10.55 3.91
C MET A 268 -6.01 11.28 3.28
N ARG A 269 -6.86 10.57 2.54
CA ARG A 269 -8.05 11.14 1.91
C ARG A 269 -9.11 11.56 2.94
N GLU A 270 -9.27 10.80 4.03
CA GLU A 270 -10.15 11.18 5.14
C GLU A 270 -9.64 12.43 5.86
N GLU A 271 -8.32 12.57 6.05
CA GLU A 271 -7.73 13.80 6.59
C GLU A 271 -8.00 15.01 5.67
N LEU A 272 -7.88 14.84 4.35
CA LEU A 272 -8.27 15.90 3.40
C LEU A 272 -9.76 16.26 3.51
N LEU A 273 -10.65 15.29 3.67
CA LEU A 273 -12.08 15.56 3.89
C LEU A 273 -12.31 16.32 5.21
N HIS A 274 -11.59 15.93 6.26
CA HIS A 274 -11.61 16.59 7.56
C HIS A 274 -11.13 18.04 7.47
N MET A 275 -9.94 18.28 6.91
CA MET A 275 -9.39 19.62 6.67
C MET A 275 -10.36 20.48 5.85
N ARG A 276 -10.98 19.91 4.82
CA ARG A 276 -11.99 20.62 4.02
C ARG A 276 -13.22 21.00 4.84
N SER A 277 -13.70 20.10 5.71
CA SER A 277 -14.86 20.37 6.58
C SER A 277 -14.58 21.48 7.60
N LEU A 278 -13.33 21.61 8.03
CA LEU A 278 -12.84 22.66 8.91
C LEU A 278 -12.69 24.01 8.18
N GLY A 279 -12.43 23.98 6.87
CA GLY A 279 -12.35 25.14 5.98
C GLY A 279 -10.95 25.75 5.87
N ALA A 280 -10.74 26.61 4.85
CA ALA A 280 -9.43 27.16 4.48
C ALA A 280 -8.71 27.92 5.61
N ASN A 281 -9.46 28.50 6.57
CA ASN A 281 -8.90 29.22 7.72
C ASN A 281 -8.19 28.31 8.72
N ARG A 282 -8.36 26.99 8.58
CA ARG A 282 -7.81 25.95 9.46
C ARG A 282 -6.58 25.25 8.91
N CYS A 283 -6.26 25.48 7.65
CA CYS A 283 -5.05 24.95 7.03
C CYS A 283 -3.93 25.98 7.15
N LYS A 284 -2.74 25.56 7.57
CA LYS A 284 -1.53 26.41 7.63
C LYS A 284 -1.08 26.82 6.22
N TYR A 285 -0.39 27.96 6.13
CA TYR A 285 0.09 28.47 4.83
C TYR A 285 1.17 27.59 4.20
N HIS A 286 2.11 27.09 5.01
CA HIS A 286 3.10 26.12 4.57
C HIS A 286 2.44 24.75 4.60
N VAL A 287 2.50 24.03 3.48
CA VAL A 287 1.89 22.69 3.39
C VAL A 287 2.49 21.76 4.43
N GLU A 288 3.81 21.83 4.66
CA GLU A 288 4.52 20.98 5.63
C GLU A 288 4.10 21.16 7.09
N ASP A 289 3.59 22.35 7.46
CA ASP A 289 3.13 22.66 8.82
C ASP A 289 1.78 21.99 9.15
N ASN A 290 1.08 21.46 8.14
CA ASN A 290 -0.11 20.63 8.32
C ASN A 290 0.33 19.19 8.69
N GLU A 291 1.02 19.06 9.84
CA GLU A 291 1.77 17.87 10.24
C GLU A 291 0.98 16.55 10.15
N PRO A 292 -0.31 16.44 10.59
CA PRO A 292 -1.07 15.21 10.45
C PRO A 292 -1.18 14.75 8.99
N PHE A 293 -1.53 15.66 8.09
CA PHE A 293 -1.61 15.39 6.66
C PHE A 293 -0.22 15.04 6.08
N HIS A 294 0.80 15.83 6.38
CA HIS A 294 2.18 15.59 5.91
C HIS A 294 2.69 14.19 6.30
N GLN A 295 2.47 13.75 7.55
CA GLN A 295 2.85 12.41 8.00
C GLN A 295 2.10 11.30 7.27
N LEU A 296 0.81 11.51 6.95
CA LEU A 296 0.02 10.57 6.16
C LEU A 296 0.53 10.47 4.72
N VAL A 297 0.95 11.59 4.10
CA VAL A 297 1.59 11.58 2.77
C VAL A 297 2.90 10.78 2.80
N ILE A 298 3.77 11.01 3.78
CA ILE A 298 5.03 10.24 3.92
C ILE A 298 4.74 8.75 4.08
N LYS A 299 3.78 8.38 4.94
CA LYS A 299 3.38 6.98 5.15
C LYS A 299 2.85 6.35 3.87
N MET A 300 2.01 7.08 3.13
CA MET A 300 1.45 6.63 1.85
C MET A 300 2.56 6.37 0.82
N VAL A 301 3.49 7.31 0.62
CA VAL A 301 4.57 7.17 -0.35
C VAL A 301 5.51 6.02 0.02
N LYS A 302 5.84 5.82 1.31
CA LYS A 302 6.66 4.67 1.75
C LYS A 302 6.01 3.32 1.45
N ASN A 303 4.70 3.21 1.66
CA ASN A 303 3.95 2.01 1.31
C ASN A 303 3.93 1.79 -0.21
N ASP A 304 3.80 2.86 -0.99
CA ASP A 304 3.82 2.82 -2.45
C ASP A 304 5.17 2.38 -3.01
N VAL A 305 6.30 2.92 -2.52
CA VAL A 305 7.64 2.47 -2.94
C VAL A 305 7.79 0.96 -2.76
N THR A 306 7.32 0.43 -1.64
CA THR A 306 7.36 -1.02 -1.37
C THR A 306 6.46 -1.79 -2.35
N ALA A 307 5.23 -1.31 -2.56
CA ALA A 307 4.27 -1.94 -3.45
C ALA A 307 4.72 -1.89 -4.93
N GLN A 308 5.21 -0.75 -5.41
CA GLN A 308 5.74 -0.60 -6.78
C GLN A 308 6.96 -1.46 -7.03
N TRP A 309 7.83 -1.64 -6.03
CA TRP A 309 8.99 -2.51 -6.20
C TRP A 309 8.58 -3.95 -6.50
N LEU A 310 7.48 -4.42 -5.90
CA LEU A 310 6.95 -5.79 -6.02
C LEU A 310 5.96 -5.96 -7.19
N MET A 311 5.04 -5.02 -7.38
CA MET A 311 3.87 -5.16 -8.24
C MET A 311 3.83 -4.14 -9.37
N GLY A 312 4.83 -3.25 -9.45
CA GLY A 312 4.94 -2.29 -10.54
C GLY A 312 5.23 -2.90 -11.92
N ASP A 313 5.45 -4.23 -11.98
CA ASP A 313 5.63 -5.03 -13.19
C ASP A 313 4.90 -6.37 -13.00
N ARG A 314 4.15 -6.79 -14.02
CA ARG A 314 3.44 -8.08 -14.03
C ARG A 314 4.38 -9.26 -13.80
N LEU A 315 5.60 -9.22 -14.38
CA LEU A 315 6.59 -10.28 -14.18
C LEU A 315 7.02 -10.39 -12.71
N LYS A 316 7.20 -9.26 -12.01
CA LYS A 316 7.56 -9.27 -10.59
C LYS A 316 6.43 -9.74 -9.69
N ASN A 317 5.18 -9.41 -10.04
CA ASN A 317 4.01 -9.96 -9.35
C ASN A 317 4.00 -11.49 -9.48
N ASP A 318 4.16 -12.01 -10.70
CA ASP A 318 4.24 -13.45 -10.95
C ASP A 318 5.39 -14.10 -10.16
N GLN A 319 6.56 -13.44 -10.09
CA GLN A 319 7.72 -13.88 -9.31
C GLN A 319 7.45 -13.91 -7.80
N LEU A 320 6.79 -12.89 -7.26
CA LEU A 320 6.42 -12.82 -5.84
C LEU A 320 5.44 -13.93 -5.50
N CYS A 321 4.37 -14.08 -6.27
CA CYS A 321 3.36 -15.12 -6.06
C CYS A 321 3.97 -16.52 -6.17
N PHE A 322 4.84 -16.73 -7.16
CA PHE A 322 5.55 -17.98 -7.33
C PHE A 322 6.49 -18.28 -6.14
N LEU A 323 7.29 -17.30 -5.71
CA LEU A 323 8.19 -17.48 -4.57
C LEU A 323 7.43 -17.70 -3.26
N TYR A 324 6.26 -17.05 -3.12
CA TYR A 324 5.35 -17.28 -1.99
C TYR A 324 4.91 -18.74 -1.90
N GLU A 325 4.46 -19.34 -3.01
CA GLU A 325 4.08 -20.76 -3.02
C GLU A 325 5.28 -21.69 -2.76
N VAL A 326 6.48 -21.32 -3.23
CA VAL A 326 7.72 -22.05 -2.91
C VAL A 326 8.03 -22.01 -1.40
N ILE A 327 7.97 -20.83 -0.79
CA ILE A 327 8.27 -20.66 0.65
C ILE A 327 7.16 -21.25 1.51
N LYS A 328 5.91 -21.25 1.04
CA LYS A 328 4.77 -21.88 1.70
C LYS A 328 4.97 -23.37 1.90
N ILE A 329 5.59 -24.09 0.95
CA ILE A 329 5.98 -25.50 1.12
C ILE A 329 6.92 -25.66 2.33
N ILE A 330 7.90 -24.78 2.46
CA ILE A 330 8.85 -24.79 3.59
C ILE A 330 8.12 -24.46 4.89
N PHE A 331 7.25 -23.46 4.89
CA PHE A 331 6.46 -23.06 6.06
C PHE A 331 5.47 -24.14 6.52
N GLN A 332 4.93 -24.92 5.59
CA GLN A 332 4.03 -26.05 5.87
C GLN A 332 4.78 -27.34 6.23
N SER A 333 6.10 -27.36 6.09
CA SER A 333 6.96 -28.46 6.50
C SER A 333 7.47 -28.28 7.92
N ASN A 334 8.17 -29.30 8.41
CA ASN A 334 8.95 -29.27 9.64
C ASN A 334 10.10 -28.22 9.64
N LEU A 335 10.40 -27.57 8.52
CA LEU A 335 11.39 -26.48 8.44
C LEU A 335 10.84 -25.10 8.85
N LYS A 336 9.55 -24.99 9.21
CA LYS A 336 8.90 -23.73 9.62
C LYS A 336 9.73 -22.91 10.62
N ASN A 337 10.21 -23.54 11.69
CA ASN A 337 10.98 -22.85 12.73
C ASN A 337 12.31 -22.28 12.19
N LYS A 338 12.96 -23.00 11.27
CA LYS A 338 14.18 -22.51 10.60
C LYS A 338 13.89 -21.31 9.68
N LEU A 339 12.74 -21.31 9.01
CA LEU A 339 12.30 -20.19 8.19
C LEU A 339 12.05 -18.93 9.04
N ILE A 340 11.31 -19.07 10.15
CA ILE A 340 11.02 -17.97 11.09
C ILE A 340 12.32 -17.41 11.69
N ASN A 341 13.27 -18.28 12.02
CA ASN A 341 14.58 -17.90 12.56
C ASN A 341 15.57 -17.38 11.49
N LYS A 342 15.13 -17.26 10.23
CA LYS A 342 15.95 -16.83 9.09
C LYS A 342 17.27 -17.62 8.98
N ASP A 343 17.18 -18.96 9.11
CA ASP A 343 18.34 -19.85 9.00
C ASP A 343 19.11 -19.59 7.69
N LYS A 344 20.41 -19.30 7.82
CA LYS A 344 21.25 -18.87 6.69
C LYS A 344 21.32 -19.91 5.59
N ASN A 345 21.43 -21.19 5.94
CA ASN A 345 21.53 -22.27 4.95
C ASN A 345 20.20 -22.45 4.20
N LEU A 346 19.08 -22.34 4.90
CA LEU A 346 17.75 -22.37 4.30
C LEU A 346 17.56 -21.22 3.28
N ILE A 347 17.91 -19.98 3.65
CA ILE A 347 17.75 -18.80 2.79
C ILE A 347 18.72 -18.82 1.60
N GLU A 348 19.99 -19.14 1.83
CA GLU A 348 21.03 -19.02 0.80
C GLU A 348 21.11 -20.22 -0.15
N ASN A 349 20.63 -21.40 0.24
CA ASN A 349 20.77 -22.64 -0.54
C ASN A 349 19.43 -23.31 -0.84
N VAL A 350 18.57 -23.52 0.16
CA VAL A 350 17.34 -24.32 0.00
C VAL A 350 16.27 -23.58 -0.80
N ILE A 351 15.97 -22.32 -0.43
CA ILE A 351 14.96 -21.51 -1.13
C ILE A 351 15.33 -21.34 -2.62
N PRO A 352 16.55 -20.93 -3.00
CA PRO A 352 16.94 -20.82 -4.41
C PRO A 352 16.85 -22.17 -5.15
N SER A 353 17.28 -23.26 -4.52
CA SER A 353 17.24 -24.60 -5.13
C SER A 353 15.81 -25.02 -5.42
N LEU A 354 14.92 -24.81 -4.45
CA LEU A 354 13.50 -25.17 -4.57
C LEU A 354 12.79 -24.27 -5.58
N ALA A 355 13.09 -22.97 -5.60
CA ALA A 355 12.56 -22.02 -6.58
C ALA A 355 13.01 -22.36 -8.01
N CYS A 356 14.28 -22.74 -8.20
CA CYS A 356 14.80 -23.21 -9.48
C CYS A 356 14.09 -24.48 -9.92
N PHE A 357 14.00 -25.48 -9.03
CA PHE A 357 13.33 -26.76 -9.30
C PHE A 357 11.86 -26.57 -9.68
N LYS A 358 11.10 -25.79 -8.90
CA LYS A 358 9.70 -25.49 -9.19
C LYS A 358 9.55 -24.72 -10.50
N GLY A 359 10.48 -23.83 -10.83
CA GLY A 359 10.46 -23.09 -12.10
C GLY A 359 10.64 -24.02 -13.30
N LEU A 360 11.53 -25.01 -13.18
CA LEU A 360 11.70 -26.06 -14.18
C LEU A 360 10.45 -26.92 -14.35
N LEU A 361 9.72 -27.21 -13.27
CA LEU A 361 8.44 -27.93 -13.33
C LEU A 361 7.37 -27.12 -14.05
N VAL A 362 7.34 -25.79 -13.90
CA VAL A 362 6.44 -24.92 -14.69
C VAL A 362 6.75 -25.07 -16.19
N ILE A 363 8.03 -24.97 -16.57
CA ILE A 363 8.45 -25.13 -17.97
C ILE A 363 8.10 -26.53 -18.51
N ARG A 364 8.36 -27.59 -17.72
CA ARG A 364 7.98 -28.99 -18.04
C ARG A 364 6.48 -29.08 -18.31
N ASN A 365 5.66 -28.57 -17.42
CA ASN A 365 4.20 -28.70 -17.49
C ASN A 365 3.63 -27.95 -18.71
N ILE A 366 4.15 -26.75 -19.01
CA ILE A 366 3.77 -25.99 -20.21
C ILE A 366 4.12 -26.79 -21.47
N ARG A 367 5.32 -27.36 -21.55
CA ARG A 367 5.73 -28.20 -22.69
C ARG A 367 4.87 -29.45 -22.85
N ILE A 368 4.49 -30.10 -21.75
CA ILE A 368 3.58 -31.26 -21.79
C ILE A 368 2.25 -30.85 -22.43
N LYS A 369 1.64 -29.74 -21.96
CA LYS A 369 0.39 -29.20 -22.53
C LYS A 369 0.52 -28.90 -24.02
N GLN A 370 1.59 -28.20 -24.43
CA GLN A 370 1.86 -27.89 -25.84
C GLN A 370 1.96 -29.16 -26.71
N ILE A 371 2.61 -30.22 -26.22
CA ILE A 371 2.73 -31.49 -26.95
C ILE A 371 1.39 -32.24 -27.00
N GLU A 372 0.63 -32.23 -25.93
CA GLU A 372 -0.70 -32.85 -25.89
C GLU A 372 -1.66 -32.17 -26.87
N GLU A 373 -1.64 -30.83 -26.94
CA GLU A 373 -2.44 -30.06 -27.90
C GLU A 373 -1.99 -30.33 -29.34
N ALA A 374 -0.69 -30.29 -29.63
CA ALA A 374 -0.18 -30.63 -30.96
C ALA A 374 -0.56 -32.07 -31.38
N LYS A 375 -0.60 -33.01 -30.43
CA LYS A 375 -1.10 -34.38 -30.70
C LYS A 375 -2.61 -34.41 -30.94
N LYS A 376 -3.39 -33.62 -30.20
CA LYS A 376 -4.85 -33.51 -30.40
C LYS A 376 -5.15 -32.89 -31.77
N GLU A 377 -4.45 -31.84 -32.16
CA GLU A 377 -4.54 -31.20 -33.48
C GLU A 377 -4.14 -32.15 -34.60
N LYS A 378 -3.04 -32.89 -34.44
CA LYS A 378 -2.63 -33.89 -35.43
C LYS A 378 -3.67 -35.00 -35.60
N LYS A 379 -4.24 -35.51 -34.49
CA LYS A 379 -5.34 -36.50 -34.55
C LYS A 379 -6.61 -35.95 -35.20
N ARG A 380 -6.95 -34.67 -34.93
CA ARG A 380 -8.08 -33.99 -35.58
C ARG A 380 -7.88 -33.85 -37.08
N ALA A 381 -6.68 -33.41 -37.49
CA ALA A 381 -6.30 -33.31 -38.90
C ALA A 381 -6.32 -34.67 -39.60
N GLU A 382 -5.82 -35.73 -38.95
CA GLU A 382 -5.90 -37.13 -39.45
C GLU A 382 -7.35 -37.63 -39.58
N HIS A 383 -8.28 -37.09 -38.80
CA HIS A 383 -9.71 -37.38 -38.87
C HIS A 383 -10.50 -36.42 -39.77
N GLY A 384 -9.84 -35.49 -40.47
CA GLY A 384 -10.49 -34.52 -41.35
C GLY A 384 -11.42 -33.54 -40.62
N LEU A 385 -11.30 -33.44 -39.29
CA LEU A 385 -12.01 -32.43 -38.52
C LEU A 385 -11.34 -31.08 -38.76
N PRO A 386 -12.11 -29.99 -38.96
CA PRO A 386 -11.53 -28.66 -39.03
C PRO A 386 -10.71 -28.39 -37.76
N PRO A 387 -9.65 -27.57 -37.84
CA PRO A 387 -9.01 -27.06 -36.63
C PRO A 387 -10.11 -26.51 -35.73
N THR A 388 -10.00 -26.75 -34.42
CA THR A 388 -10.89 -26.08 -33.48
C THR A 388 -10.61 -24.60 -33.60
N ASP A 389 -11.49 -23.89 -34.32
CA ASP A 389 -11.57 -22.44 -34.40
C ASP A 389 -12.05 -21.85 -33.05
N GLU A 390 -11.60 -22.44 -31.94
CA GLU A 390 -11.60 -21.85 -30.59
C GLU A 390 -10.25 -21.20 -30.30
N GLU A 391 -9.56 -20.70 -31.33
CA GLU A 391 -9.18 -19.30 -31.21
C GLU A 391 -10.50 -18.55 -31.12
N GLU A 392 -11.02 -18.40 -29.90
CA GLU A 392 -11.98 -17.35 -29.60
C GLU A 392 -11.53 -16.15 -30.43
N LYS A 393 -12.40 -15.69 -31.32
CA LYS A 393 -12.57 -14.27 -31.51
C LYS A 393 -12.77 -13.70 -30.11
N ILE A 394 -11.67 -13.48 -29.38
CA ILE A 394 -11.59 -12.49 -28.33
C ILE A 394 -11.91 -11.24 -29.12
N GLY A 395 -13.21 -10.93 -29.14
CA GLY A 395 -13.74 -9.89 -29.98
C GLY A 395 -13.00 -8.62 -29.61
N ASP A 396 -12.33 -8.03 -30.59
CA ASP A 396 -12.25 -6.58 -30.62
C ASP A 396 -13.71 -6.10 -30.52
N PRO A 397 -14.08 -5.38 -29.46
CA PRO A 397 -15.40 -4.79 -29.38
C PRO A 397 -15.47 -3.70 -30.46
N GLU A 398 -16.08 -4.01 -31.60
CA GLU A 398 -16.86 -3.11 -32.47
C GLU A 398 -16.34 -1.68 -32.78
N GLU A 399 -15.06 -1.37 -32.63
CA GLU A 399 -14.46 -0.09 -33.04
C GLU A 399 -13.36 -0.33 -34.07
N ASN A 400 -13.72 -0.68 -35.31
CA ASN A 400 -12.98 -0.32 -36.55
C ASN A 400 -13.54 -0.99 -37.82
N LYS A 401 -14.85 -0.89 -38.07
CA LYS A 401 -15.44 -1.29 -39.36
C LYS A 401 -15.69 -0.14 -40.34
N VAL A 402 -15.03 1.02 -40.15
CA VAL A 402 -15.29 2.21 -40.99
C VAL A 402 -14.15 2.57 -41.96
N ASN A 403 -12.95 2.00 -41.87
CA ASN A 403 -11.83 2.40 -42.74
C ASN A 403 -11.08 1.21 -43.36
N GLU A 404 -11.74 0.38 -44.15
CA GLU A 404 -11.08 -0.75 -44.86
C GLU A 404 -11.20 -0.68 -46.40
N ASP A 405 -11.58 0.47 -46.98
CA ASP A 405 -11.74 0.62 -48.44
C ASP A 405 -10.94 1.79 -49.05
N LEU A 406 -9.84 2.20 -48.42
CA LEU A 406 -8.86 3.09 -49.04
C LEU A 406 -7.48 2.46 -48.94
N ASP A 407 -7.22 1.51 -49.84
CA ASP A 407 -5.88 1.07 -50.25
C ASP A 407 -5.14 2.27 -50.87
N VAL A 408 -4.65 3.17 -50.02
CA VAL A 408 -3.56 4.06 -50.37
C VAL A 408 -2.31 3.32 -49.96
N GLU A 409 -1.55 2.82 -50.95
CA GLU A 409 -0.18 2.33 -50.80
C GLU A 409 0.76 3.50 -50.44
N ASP A 410 0.46 4.23 -49.37
CA ASP A 410 1.38 5.18 -48.77
C ASP A 410 2.48 4.35 -48.10
N GLU A 411 3.74 4.69 -48.41
CA GLU A 411 4.94 4.08 -47.83
C GLU A 411 4.87 4.15 -46.29
N GLU A 412 4.34 3.09 -45.66
CA GLU A 412 4.32 2.97 -44.21
C GLU A 412 5.77 2.99 -43.71
N ASP A 413 6.09 4.01 -42.91
CA ASP A 413 7.39 4.20 -42.29
C ASP A 413 7.83 2.93 -41.54
N GLU A 414 9.11 2.55 -41.65
CA GLU A 414 9.65 1.32 -41.04
C GLU A 414 9.36 1.26 -39.53
N GLU A 415 9.34 2.41 -38.86
CA GLU A 415 8.98 2.53 -37.43
C GLU A 415 7.55 2.05 -37.13
N GLN A 416 6.59 2.34 -38.01
CA GLN A 416 5.20 1.90 -37.81
C GLN A 416 5.07 0.39 -37.99
N LYS A 417 5.82 -0.18 -38.93
CA LYS A 417 5.86 -1.63 -39.16
C LYS A 417 6.48 -2.36 -37.98
N GLU A 418 7.63 -1.88 -37.47
CA GLU A 418 8.26 -2.43 -36.27
C GLU A 418 7.33 -2.37 -35.05
N TYR A 419 6.62 -1.25 -34.84
CA TYR A 419 5.66 -1.12 -33.74
C TYR A 419 4.49 -2.11 -33.85
N ARG A 420 3.94 -2.31 -35.06
CA ARG A 420 2.87 -3.30 -35.30
C ARG A 420 3.36 -4.73 -35.08
N GLU A 421 4.56 -5.07 -35.54
CA GLU A 421 5.17 -6.38 -35.32
C GLU A 421 5.41 -6.63 -33.82
N PHE A 422 5.93 -5.64 -33.10
CA PHE A 422 6.11 -5.70 -31.65
C PHE A 422 4.78 -5.88 -30.89
N LYS A 423 3.73 -5.14 -31.28
CA LYS A 423 2.39 -5.27 -30.67
C LYS A 423 1.80 -6.65 -30.92
N LYS A 424 1.87 -7.16 -32.16
CA LYS A 424 1.42 -8.52 -32.50
C LYS A 424 2.19 -9.59 -31.73
N GLN A 425 3.49 -9.42 -31.54
CA GLN A 425 4.29 -10.35 -30.74
C GLN A 425 3.85 -10.32 -29.27
N LYS A 426 3.65 -9.14 -28.69
CA LYS A 426 3.18 -8.99 -27.30
C LYS A 426 1.80 -9.59 -27.08
N GLU A 427 0.86 -9.39 -28.01
CA GLU A 427 -0.48 -10.00 -27.95
C GLU A 427 -0.42 -11.53 -28.01
N LYS A 428 0.45 -12.09 -28.87
CA LYS A 428 0.69 -13.54 -28.92
C LYS A 428 1.28 -14.06 -27.61
N GLU A 429 2.26 -13.36 -27.04
CA GLU A 429 2.85 -13.71 -25.74
C GLU A 429 1.81 -13.63 -24.62
N GLU A 430 0.92 -12.64 -24.62
CA GLU A 430 -0.17 -12.51 -23.64
C GLU A 430 -1.22 -13.60 -23.81
N ALA A 431 -1.56 -13.98 -25.04
CA ALA A 431 -2.46 -15.11 -25.34
C ALA A 431 -1.86 -16.44 -24.88
N GLU A 432 -0.57 -16.69 -25.17
CA GLU A 432 0.15 -17.87 -24.67
C GLU A 432 0.22 -17.87 -23.14
N HIS A 433 0.47 -16.72 -22.52
CA HIS A 433 0.47 -16.59 -21.06
C HIS A 433 -0.90 -16.85 -20.44
N LYS A 434 -1.98 -16.39 -21.07
CA LYS A 434 -3.35 -16.66 -20.62
C LYS A 434 -3.67 -18.16 -20.74
N LYS A 435 -3.22 -18.80 -21.82
CA LYS A 435 -3.49 -20.21 -22.11
C LYS A 435 -2.65 -21.18 -21.26
N TYR A 436 -1.35 -20.95 -21.15
CA TYR A 436 -0.41 -21.90 -20.53
C TYR A 436 0.19 -21.43 -19.21
N GLY A 437 0.09 -20.13 -18.89
CA GLY A 437 0.84 -19.48 -17.82
C GLY A 437 2.20 -18.94 -18.28
N ARG A 438 2.90 -18.23 -17.39
CA ARG A 438 4.22 -17.66 -17.70
C ARG A 438 5.30 -18.73 -17.68
N LYS A 439 5.91 -19.01 -18.84
CA LYS A 439 7.02 -19.96 -18.98
C LYS A 439 8.29 -19.52 -18.27
N TRP A 440 8.64 -18.23 -18.40
CA TRP A 440 9.89 -17.66 -17.88
C TRP A 440 9.64 -16.80 -16.64
N ILE A 441 9.29 -17.43 -15.52
CA ILE A 441 9.06 -16.72 -14.26
C ILE A 441 10.33 -15.97 -13.82
N TRP A 442 11.50 -16.58 -13.98
CA TRP A 442 12.79 -16.01 -13.56
C TRP A 442 13.53 -15.27 -14.67
N GLN A 443 12.82 -14.71 -15.66
CA GLN A 443 13.44 -14.07 -16.85
C GLN A 443 14.52 -13.03 -16.50
N ASN A 444 14.31 -12.20 -15.47
CA ASN A 444 15.29 -11.18 -15.06
C ASN A 444 16.44 -11.72 -14.18
N TYR A 445 16.37 -12.99 -13.78
CA TYR A 445 17.36 -13.66 -12.93
C TYR A 445 18.13 -14.75 -13.68
N ILE A 446 17.84 -14.95 -14.96
CA ILE A 446 18.50 -15.93 -15.84
C ILE A 446 19.14 -15.15 -16.99
N SER A 447 20.42 -15.39 -17.23
CA SER A 447 21.09 -14.82 -18.39
C SER A 447 20.59 -15.50 -19.68
N GLU A 448 20.46 -14.73 -20.77
CA GLU A 448 19.87 -15.21 -22.03
C GLU A 448 20.55 -16.47 -22.58
N ASN A 449 21.88 -16.55 -22.45
CA ASN A 449 22.70 -17.70 -22.85
C ASN A 449 22.48 -18.98 -22.02
N ARG A 450 21.74 -18.91 -20.91
CA ARG A 450 21.43 -20.06 -20.04
C ARG A 450 20.00 -20.56 -20.21
N LYS A 451 19.17 -19.89 -21.02
CA LYS A 451 17.78 -20.34 -21.26
C LYS A 451 17.75 -21.76 -21.85
N ASP A 452 18.67 -22.09 -22.75
CA ASP A 452 18.76 -23.43 -23.32
C ASP A 452 19.05 -24.50 -22.26
N ASP A 453 19.86 -24.20 -21.25
CA ASP A 453 20.12 -25.11 -20.14
C ASP A 453 18.83 -25.39 -19.34
N TRP A 454 18.02 -24.36 -19.05
CA TRP A 454 16.72 -24.54 -18.40
C TRP A 454 15.77 -25.39 -19.24
N LEU A 455 15.74 -25.15 -20.56
CA LEU A 455 14.93 -25.92 -21.49
C LEU A 455 15.37 -27.39 -21.56
N ASN A 456 16.68 -27.66 -21.55
CA ASN A 456 17.22 -29.02 -21.57
C ASN A 456 16.91 -29.76 -20.26
N VAL A 457 17.08 -29.11 -19.10
CA VAL A 457 16.77 -29.70 -17.80
C VAL A 457 15.26 -29.94 -17.62
N ALA A 458 14.41 -29.01 -18.09
CA ALA A 458 12.96 -29.20 -18.09
C ALA A 458 12.52 -30.34 -19.02
N GLU A 459 13.21 -30.53 -20.15
CA GLU A 459 13.00 -31.69 -21.02
C GLU A 459 13.37 -32.99 -20.33
N ASP A 460 14.50 -33.01 -19.63
CA ASP A 460 14.94 -34.18 -18.87
C ASP A 460 13.93 -34.54 -17.77
N LEU A 461 13.39 -33.54 -17.05
CA LEU A 461 12.34 -33.72 -16.05
C LEU A 461 11.02 -34.26 -16.63
N ARG A 462 10.70 -34.00 -17.91
CA ARG A 462 9.48 -34.52 -18.55
C ARG A 462 9.43 -36.05 -18.53
N HIS A 463 10.59 -36.69 -18.48
CA HIS A 463 10.72 -38.15 -18.52
C HIS A 463 10.97 -38.77 -17.13
N ILE A 464 10.89 -37.98 -16.06
CA ILE A 464 11.01 -38.44 -14.68
C ILE A 464 9.61 -38.66 -14.11
N ASN A 465 9.45 -39.76 -13.36
CA ASN A 465 8.21 -40.11 -12.66
C ASN A 465 7.92 -39.10 -11.53
N ASP A 466 6.64 -38.80 -11.28
CA ASP A 466 6.24 -37.77 -10.31
C ASP A 466 6.63 -38.11 -8.86
N HIS A 467 6.73 -39.38 -8.47
CA HIS A 467 7.27 -39.77 -7.16
C HIS A 467 8.76 -39.43 -7.02
N VAL A 468 9.54 -39.60 -8.10
CA VAL A 468 10.96 -39.21 -8.10
C VAL A 468 11.08 -37.69 -8.08
N ILE A 469 10.15 -36.95 -8.69
CA ILE A 469 10.06 -35.49 -8.59
C ILE A 469 9.81 -35.06 -7.13
N GLN A 470 8.94 -35.77 -6.41
CA GLN A 470 8.74 -35.54 -4.98
C GLN A 470 10.01 -35.85 -4.18
N ASP A 471 10.74 -36.92 -4.50
CA ASP A 471 12.02 -37.24 -3.84
C ASP A 471 13.11 -36.20 -4.13
N ILE A 472 13.14 -35.60 -5.32
CA ILE A 472 14.04 -34.47 -5.62
C ILE A 472 13.68 -33.26 -4.75
N GLN A 473 12.39 -32.97 -4.60
CA GLN A 473 11.92 -31.89 -3.72
C GLN A 473 12.34 -32.13 -2.26
N ASP A 474 12.09 -33.32 -1.74
CA ASP A 474 12.46 -33.69 -0.37
C ASP A 474 13.97 -33.67 -0.17
N PHE A 475 14.74 -34.12 -1.17
CA PHE A 475 16.19 -34.05 -1.16
C PHE A 475 16.69 -32.60 -1.04
N ILE A 476 16.07 -31.65 -1.75
CA ILE A 476 16.36 -30.22 -1.62
C ILE A 476 16.03 -29.73 -0.20
N LEU A 477 14.86 -30.07 0.34
CA LEU A 477 14.45 -29.63 1.68
C LEU A 477 15.36 -30.22 2.78
N ILE A 478 15.79 -31.48 2.64
CA ILE A 478 16.73 -32.14 3.55
C ILE A 478 18.09 -31.42 3.59
N SER A 479 18.48 -30.75 2.51
CA SER A 479 19.73 -29.98 2.50
C SER A 479 19.75 -28.82 3.51
N ALA A 480 18.59 -28.45 4.09
CA ALA A 480 18.48 -27.51 5.21
C ALA A 480 19.13 -28.01 6.50
N PHE A 481 19.30 -29.32 6.66
CA PHE A 481 19.91 -29.93 7.85
C PHE A 481 21.44 -29.98 7.72
N PRO A 482 22.21 -29.95 8.83
CA PRO A 482 23.66 -30.07 8.78
C PRO A 482 24.13 -31.35 8.06
N LYS A 483 25.21 -31.27 7.28
CA LYS A 483 25.76 -32.41 6.51
C LYS A 483 26.03 -33.65 7.35
N GLU A 484 26.47 -33.47 8.60
CA GLU A 484 26.71 -34.56 9.56
C GLU A 484 25.44 -35.36 9.87
N LYS A 485 24.28 -34.70 9.84
CA LYS A 485 22.97 -35.33 10.04
C LYS A 485 22.43 -35.92 8.74
N GLN A 486 22.75 -35.31 7.59
CA GLN A 486 22.36 -35.85 6.27
C GLN A 486 22.97 -37.23 6.01
N THR A 487 24.21 -37.47 6.42
CA THR A 487 24.88 -38.78 6.24
C THR A 487 24.31 -39.85 7.16
N LYS A 488 23.70 -39.46 8.29
CA LYS A 488 23.10 -40.37 9.27
C LYS A 488 21.58 -40.32 9.18
N ARG A 489 21.00 -41.01 8.19
CA ARG A 489 19.56 -40.98 7.92
C ARG A 489 18.67 -41.36 9.09
N THR A 490 19.13 -42.25 9.96
CA THR A 490 18.40 -42.60 11.20
C THR A 490 18.33 -41.44 12.19
N GLU A 491 19.34 -40.55 12.23
CA GLU A 491 19.28 -39.32 13.02
C GLU A 491 18.42 -38.26 12.34
N LEU A 492 18.54 -38.11 11.02
CA LEU A 492 17.70 -37.18 10.25
C LEU A 492 16.20 -37.55 10.34
N ALA A 493 15.86 -38.83 10.22
CA ALA A 493 14.48 -39.30 10.35
C ALA A 493 13.93 -38.98 11.73
N LYS A 494 14.72 -39.15 12.80
CA LYS A 494 14.34 -38.76 14.16
C LYS A 494 14.15 -37.25 14.32
N ASP A 495 14.99 -36.43 13.70
CA ASP A 495 14.82 -34.97 13.72
C ASP A 495 13.57 -34.52 12.96
N VAL A 496 13.32 -35.12 11.78
CA VAL A 496 12.13 -34.84 10.97
C VAL A 496 10.87 -35.25 11.73
N GLU A 497 10.89 -36.44 12.34
CA GLU A 497 9.80 -36.99 13.15
C GLU A 497 9.62 -36.23 14.47
N GLY A 498 10.70 -35.78 15.11
CA GLY A 498 10.63 -34.97 16.33
C GLY A 498 10.00 -33.60 16.08
N LEU A 499 10.37 -32.91 15.00
CA LEU A 499 9.74 -31.66 14.59
C LEU A 499 8.27 -31.86 14.21
N LEU A 500 7.93 -33.02 13.63
CA LEU A 500 6.56 -33.40 13.38
C LEU A 500 5.78 -33.56 14.67
N LEU A 501 6.31 -34.31 15.64
CA LEU A 501 5.70 -34.49 16.95
C LEU A 501 5.50 -33.16 17.69
N GLU A 502 6.44 -32.22 17.62
CA GLU A 502 6.25 -30.87 18.19
C GLU A 502 5.09 -30.12 17.51
N SER A 503 4.97 -30.23 16.18
CA SER A 503 3.86 -29.60 15.44
C SER A 503 2.51 -30.31 15.66
N GLU A 504 2.55 -31.63 15.81
CA GLU A 504 1.40 -32.50 16.02
C GLU A 504 0.93 -32.43 17.47
N GLU A 505 1.78 -32.24 18.48
CA GLU A 505 1.35 -32.05 19.87
C GLU A 505 0.56 -30.75 20.05
N VAL A 506 0.87 -29.72 19.25
CA VAL A 506 0.11 -28.47 19.21
C VAL A 506 -1.25 -28.71 18.55
N LYS A 507 -1.29 -29.43 17.42
CA LYS A 507 -2.54 -29.72 16.67
C LYS A 507 -3.40 -30.85 17.26
N ALA A 508 -2.82 -31.84 17.92
CA ALA A 508 -3.52 -32.97 18.52
C ALA A 508 -4.36 -32.56 19.73
N LYS A 509 -4.07 -31.38 20.30
CA LYS A 509 -4.96 -30.72 21.26
C LYS A 509 -6.23 -30.17 20.61
N GLU A 510 -6.22 -29.98 19.28
CA GLU A 510 -7.33 -29.42 18.49
C GLU A 510 -8.10 -30.54 17.75
N ASP A 511 -7.43 -31.46 17.04
CA ASP A 511 -8.05 -32.63 16.39
C ASP A 511 -7.08 -33.83 16.21
N PRO A 512 -7.13 -34.86 17.07
CA PRO A 512 -6.25 -36.03 16.98
C PRO A 512 -6.64 -37.04 15.88
N GLU A 513 -7.87 -37.01 15.34
CA GLU A 513 -8.27 -37.94 14.27
C GLU A 513 -7.68 -37.55 12.91
N GLU A 514 -7.57 -36.25 12.65
CA GLU A 514 -7.00 -35.71 11.41
C GLU A 514 -5.53 -36.13 11.24
N ILE A 515 -4.72 -35.99 12.30
CA ILE A 515 -3.30 -36.37 12.29
C ILE A 515 -3.12 -37.86 12.01
N LYS A 516 -3.97 -38.70 12.59
CA LYS A 516 -3.91 -40.15 12.36
C LYS A 516 -4.21 -40.49 10.89
N LYS A 517 -5.23 -39.87 10.28
CA LYS A 517 -5.54 -40.04 8.86
C LYS A 517 -4.39 -39.60 7.95
N VAL A 518 -3.73 -38.49 8.28
CA VAL A 518 -2.57 -37.99 7.52
C VAL A 518 -1.41 -38.98 7.58
N LYS A 519 -1.10 -39.53 8.76
CA LYS A 519 -0.06 -40.58 8.90
C LYS A 519 -0.40 -41.85 8.14
N GLU A 520 -1.63 -42.36 8.29
CA GLU A 520 -2.08 -43.56 7.60
C GLU A 520 -2.04 -43.40 6.07
N THR A 521 -2.47 -42.24 5.55
CA THR A 521 -2.40 -41.94 4.12
C THR A 521 -0.95 -41.90 3.64
N ARG A 522 -0.04 -41.28 4.40
CA ARG A 522 1.39 -41.23 4.05
C ARG A 522 2.02 -42.62 4.08
N ASP A 523 1.78 -43.39 5.12
CA ASP A 523 2.37 -44.72 5.25
C ASP A 523 1.84 -45.65 4.14
N PHE A 524 0.57 -45.47 3.74
CA PHE A 524 0.01 -46.11 2.55
C PHE A 524 0.72 -45.65 1.26
N GLU A 525 0.86 -44.35 1.02
CA GLU A 525 1.59 -43.82 -0.14
C GLU A 525 3.05 -44.29 -0.19
N LEU A 526 3.74 -44.32 0.96
CA LEU A 526 5.10 -44.86 1.09
C LEU A 526 5.13 -46.37 0.81
N SER A 527 4.09 -47.11 1.20
CA SER A 527 3.97 -48.55 0.91
C SER A 527 3.71 -48.83 -0.57
N LEU A 528 3.06 -47.89 -1.27
CA LEU A 528 2.84 -47.97 -2.72
C LEU A 528 4.12 -47.69 -3.52
N ARG A 529 5.18 -47.16 -2.89
CA ARG A 529 6.48 -46.95 -3.54
C ARG A 529 7.20 -48.31 -3.69
N PRO A 530 7.31 -48.88 -4.90
CA PRO A 530 8.01 -50.14 -5.09
C PRO A 530 9.50 -49.95 -4.79
N PRO A 531 10.16 -50.93 -4.16
CA PRO A 531 11.55 -50.80 -3.74
C PRO A 531 12.52 -50.65 -4.92
N TYR A 532 12.12 -51.07 -6.12
CA TYR A 532 12.88 -50.91 -7.37
C TYR A 532 11.91 -50.78 -8.55
N ILE A 533 12.14 -49.76 -9.40
CA ILE A 533 11.61 -49.60 -10.77
C ILE A 533 10.20 -48.97 -10.90
N TRP A 534 10.16 -47.70 -11.31
CA TRP A 534 9.10 -47.17 -12.17
C TRP A 534 9.71 -46.72 -13.50
N ASN A 535 9.88 -47.69 -14.40
CA ASN A 535 9.96 -47.44 -15.85
C ASN A 535 8.58 -47.54 -16.52
N PHE A 536 7.50 -47.67 -15.74
CA PHE A 536 6.15 -47.63 -16.29
C PHE A 536 5.81 -46.19 -16.67
N LYS A 537 5.67 -45.97 -17.99
CA LYS A 537 4.76 -44.95 -18.50
C LYS A 537 3.35 -45.41 -18.10
N GLU A 538 2.91 -45.10 -16.89
CA GLU A 538 1.47 -44.93 -16.72
C GLU A 538 1.09 -43.77 -17.63
N THR A 539 0.46 -44.11 -18.74
CA THR A 539 -0.06 -43.09 -19.63
C THR A 539 -1.23 -42.44 -18.89
N ARG A 540 -1.34 -41.10 -18.93
CA ARG A 540 -2.51 -40.36 -18.42
C ARG A 540 -3.86 -40.99 -18.82
N MET A 541 -3.88 -41.71 -19.95
CA MET A 541 -4.98 -42.53 -20.42
C MET A 541 -5.48 -43.56 -19.39
N ASP A 542 -4.62 -44.20 -18.59
CA ASP A 542 -5.00 -45.28 -17.67
C ASP A 542 -5.84 -44.76 -16.48
N VAL A 543 -5.68 -43.48 -16.12
CA VAL A 543 -6.47 -42.80 -15.08
C VAL A 543 -7.76 -42.23 -15.66
N GLU A 544 -7.69 -41.62 -16.85
CA GLU A 544 -8.90 -41.14 -17.56
C GLU A 544 -9.83 -42.29 -17.96
N GLU A 545 -9.29 -43.46 -18.33
CA GLU A 545 -10.06 -44.66 -18.62
C GLU A 545 -10.70 -45.25 -17.35
N LYS A 546 -10.03 -45.16 -16.19
CA LYS A 546 -10.62 -45.54 -14.89
C LYS A 546 -11.75 -44.59 -14.49
N ILE A 547 -11.57 -43.28 -14.60
CA ILE A 547 -12.62 -42.29 -14.25
C ILE A 547 -13.82 -42.41 -15.20
N LYS A 548 -13.59 -42.62 -16.50
CA LYS A 548 -14.66 -42.90 -17.47
C LYS A 548 -15.36 -44.24 -17.24
N ALA A 549 -14.67 -45.22 -16.67
CA ALA A 549 -15.27 -46.49 -16.28
C ALA A 549 -16.18 -46.33 -15.05
N ASP A 550 -15.85 -45.41 -14.14
CA ASP A 550 -16.63 -45.14 -12.92
C ASP A 550 -17.86 -44.24 -13.18
N ASP A 551 -17.79 -43.27 -14.12
CA ASP A 551 -18.96 -42.48 -14.55
C ASP A 551 -18.84 -42.03 -16.03
N PRO A 552 -19.40 -42.80 -16.98
CA PRO A 552 -19.23 -42.55 -18.42
C PRO A 552 -19.98 -41.31 -18.94
N LEU A 553 -20.82 -40.67 -18.12
CA LEU A 553 -21.62 -39.51 -18.51
C LEU A 553 -20.95 -38.18 -18.16
N LYS A 554 -19.93 -38.15 -17.29
CA LYS A 554 -19.24 -36.91 -16.94
C LYS A 554 -18.44 -36.36 -18.12
N THR A 555 -18.66 -35.09 -18.41
CA THR A 555 -17.84 -34.34 -19.37
C THR A 555 -16.44 -34.09 -18.80
N GLN A 556 -15.44 -33.85 -19.66
CA GLN A 556 -14.08 -33.52 -19.21
C GLN A 556 -14.04 -32.26 -18.34
N GLU A 557 -14.89 -31.27 -18.64
CA GLU A 557 -15.01 -30.04 -17.87
C GLU A 557 -15.55 -30.29 -16.45
N GLU A 558 -16.53 -31.18 -16.30
CA GLU A 558 -17.08 -31.54 -14.98
C GLU A 558 -16.04 -32.28 -14.13
N ILE A 559 -15.27 -33.20 -14.71
CA ILE A 559 -14.19 -33.92 -14.02
C ILE A 559 -13.10 -32.94 -13.56
N GLU A 560 -12.70 -32.01 -14.43
CA GLU A 560 -11.66 -31.02 -14.11
C GLU A 560 -12.15 -30.03 -13.05
N LYS A 561 -13.42 -29.59 -13.12
CA LYS A 561 -14.03 -28.74 -12.10
C LYS A 561 -14.11 -29.43 -10.74
N GLU A 562 -14.54 -30.68 -10.69
CA GLU A 562 -14.61 -31.46 -9.44
C GLU A 562 -13.21 -31.67 -8.84
N ARG A 563 -12.19 -31.94 -9.68
CA ARG A 563 -10.79 -32.00 -9.24
C ARG A 563 -10.31 -30.67 -8.64
N LEU A 564 -10.62 -29.54 -9.28
CA LEU A 564 -10.26 -28.21 -8.79
C LEU A 564 -11.01 -27.88 -7.48
N GLU A 565 -12.27 -28.28 -7.36
CA GLU A 565 -13.04 -28.12 -6.12
C GLU A 565 -12.50 -29.01 -4.99
N GLU A 566 -12.08 -30.24 -5.28
CA GLU A 566 -11.41 -31.11 -4.30
C GLU A 566 -10.05 -30.57 -3.89
N GLU A 567 -9.24 -30.08 -4.84
CA GLU A 567 -7.96 -29.42 -4.55
C GLU A 567 -8.15 -28.16 -3.70
N ALA A 568 -9.21 -27.39 -3.94
CA ALA A 568 -9.56 -26.21 -3.13
C ALA A 568 -10.08 -26.59 -1.73
N LYS A 569 -10.76 -27.73 -1.58
CA LYS A 569 -11.30 -28.24 -0.31
C LYS A 569 -10.28 -28.99 0.54
N LYS A 570 -9.16 -29.45 -0.05
CA LYS A 570 -8.07 -30.05 0.71
C LYS A 570 -7.45 -28.98 1.60
N GLU A 571 -7.92 -28.91 2.85
CA GLU A 571 -7.20 -28.26 3.94
C GLU A 571 -5.75 -28.73 3.85
N VAL A 572 -4.82 -27.76 3.76
CA VAL A 572 -3.47 -28.07 3.31
C VAL A 572 -2.78 -28.88 4.40
N ALA A 573 -2.85 -30.19 4.26
CA ALA A 573 -2.14 -31.12 5.12
C ALA A 573 -0.66 -30.67 5.17
N PRO A 574 -0.04 -30.64 6.37
CA PRO A 574 1.35 -30.24 6.49
C PRO A 574 2.22 -31.06 5.54
N TYR A 575 3.16 -30.41 4.87
CA TYR A 575 4.04 -31.07 3.93
C TYR A 575 5.02 -31.96 4.70
N LEU A 576 4.90 -33.28 4.54
CA LEU A 576 5.74 -34.25 5.23
C LEU A 576 6.95 -34.61 4.38
N ILE A 577 8.14 -34.14 4.79
CA ILE A 577 9.40 -34.49 4.13
C ILE A 577 9.66 -35.99 4.31
N ASN A 578 9.95 -36.71 3.23
CA ASN A 578 10.48 -38.07 3.30
C ASN A 578 11.98 -38.04 3.69
N PRO A 579 12.37 -38.43 4.91
CA PRO A 579 13.78 -38.37 5.34
C PRO A 579 14.70 -39.34 4.59
N ASN A 580 14.13 -40.30 3.86
CA ASN A 580 14.86 -41.29 3.08
C ASN A 580 14.96 -40.94 1.60
N ALA A 581 14.51 -39.75 1.18
CA ALA A 581 14.56 -39.32 -0.21
C ALA A 581 15.98 -39.44 -0.78
N LEU A 582 16.13 -40.35 -1.74
CA LEU A 582 17.36 -40.63 -2.47
C LEU A 582 17.08 -40.62 -3.98
N PRO A 583 16.88 -39.45 -4.59
CA PRO A 583 16.60 -39.36 -6.02
C PRO A 583 17.70 -40.02 -6.87
N GLU A 584 18.96 -40.00 -6.41
CA GLU A 584 20.09 -40.67 -7.08
C GLU A 584 20.02 -42.20 -7.08
N SER A 585 19.28 -42.81 -6.15
CA SER A 585 19.13 -44.27 -6.12
C SER A 585 18.13 -44.77 -7.15
N CYS A 586 17.23 -43.89 -7.60
CA CYS A 586 16.28 -44.18 -8.66
C CYS A 586 17.02 -44.31 -10.00
N TYR A 587 16.57 -45.25 -10.83
CA TYR A 587 17.10 -45.51 -12.18
C TYR A 587 18.54 -46.04 -12.27
N LYS A 588 19.22 -46.40 -11.17
CA LYS A 588 20.51 -47.11 -11.25
C LYS A 588 20.31 -48.54 -11.77
N TYR A 589 20.63 -48.81 -13.04
CA TYR A 589 20.84 -50.18 -13.52
C TYR A 589 22.31 -50.54 -13.42
N GLU A 590 22.61 -51.76 -12.97
CA GLU A 590 23.97 -52.24 -12.70
C GLU A 590 24.88 -52.32 -13.95
N GLU A 591 24.33 -52.19 -15.16
CA GLU A 591 25.09 -52.43 -16.40
C GLU A 591 25.09 -51.29 -17.44
N ASP A 592 24.33 -50.20 -17.24
CA ASP A 592 24.20 -49.18 -18.29
C ASP A 592 24.73 -47.80 -17.85
N ILE A 593 25.80 -47.34 -18.49
CA ILE A 593 26.46 -46.03 -18.27
C ILE A 593 25.48 -44.87 -18.54
N HIS A 594 24.38 -45.12 -19.27
CA HIS A 594 23.32 -44.15 -19.53
C HIS A 594 22.34 -43.94 -18.35
N THR A 595 22.51 -44.65 -17.23
CA THR A 595 21.55 -44.62 -16.10
C THR A 595 21.74 -43.51 -15.08
N ASN A 596 22.80 -42.70 -15.17
CA ASN A 596 23.05 -41.64 -14.19
C ASN A 596 22.23 -40.36 -14.44
N ARG A 597 21.00 -40.52 -14.95
CA ARG A 597 20.15 -39.42 -15.42
C ARG A 597 19.73 -38.50 -14.28
N VAL A 598 19.29 -39.05 -13.15
CA VAL A 598 18.88 -38.24 -11.99
C VAL A 598 20.08 -37.52 -11.37
N THR A 599 21.23 -38.19 -11.29
CA THR A 599 22.47 -37.56 -10.80
C THR A 599 22.93 -36.41 -11.70
N LYS A 600 22.88 -36.59 -13.03
CA LYS A 600 23.13 -35.51 -13.99
C LYS A 600 22.14 -34.36 -13.77
N LEU A 601 20.85 -34.67 -13.66
CA LEU A 601 19.80 -33.69 -13.42
C LEU A 601 20.02 -32.88 -12.14
N LEU A 602 20.41 -33.52 -11.03
CA LEU A 602 20.71 -32.85 -9.77
C LEU A 602 21.93 -31.92 -9.89
N LYS A 603 22.97 -32.34 -10.63
CA LYS A 603 24.12 -31.49 -10.91
C LYS A 603 23.76 -30.28 -11.78
N ASP A 604 22.94 -30.49 -12.81
CA ASP A 604 22.46 -29.42 -13.67
C ASP A 604 21.56 -28.45 -12.88
N LEU A 605 20.71 -28.97 -11.99
CA LEU A 605 19.89 -28.17 -11.07
C LEU A 605 20.76 -27.34 -10.11
N GLU A 606 21.81 -27.91 -9.53
CA GLU A 606 22.77 -27.18 -8.68
C GLU A 606 23.43 -26.03 -9.45
N ASN A 607 23.85 -26.29 -10.70
CA ASN A 607 24.40 -25.26 -11.58
C ASN A 607 23.39 -24.16 -11.88
N LEU A 608 22.14 -24.50 -12.23
CA LEU A 608 21.09 -23.51 -12.50
C LEU A 608 20.76 -22.69 -11.25
N THR A 609 20.70 -23.34 -10.08
CA THR A 609 20.49 -22.69 -8.78
C THR A 609 21.59 -21.69 -8.45
N TYR A 610 22.85 -22.07 -8.65
CA TYR A 610 23.99 -21.18 -8.46
C TYR A 610 23.85 -19.93 -9.34
N ASN A 611 23.43 -20.08 -10.59
CA ASN A 611 23.22 -18.94 -11.48
C ASN A 611 22.05 -18.07 -11.01
N LEU A 612 20.90 -18.66 -10.64
CA LEU A 612 19.73 -17.93 -10.13
C LEU A 612 20.08 -17.06 -8.92
N ARG A 613 20.89 -17.58 -8.00
CA ARG A 613 21.28 -16.86 -6.78
C ARG A 613 22.28 -15.74 -7.02
N ASN A 614 23.25 -15.95 -7.92
CA ASN A 614 24.37 -15.04 -8.10
C ASN A 614 24.11 -13.99 -9.18
N HIS A 615 23.24 -14.29 -10.16
CA HIS A 615 22.76 -13.30 -11.11
C HIS A 615 21.77 -12.38 -10.39
N GLU A 616 22.06 -11.07 -10.36
CA GLU A 616 21.20 -10.08 -9.69
C GLU A 616 20.97 -10.39 -8.19
N GLN A 617 22.05 -10.83 -7.50
CA GLN A 617 22.02 -11.31 -6.12
C GLN A 617 21.28 -10.38 -5.15
N GLN A 618 21.45 -9.06 -5.29
CA GLN A 618 20.76 -8.08 -4.44
C GLN A 618 19.25 -8.10 -4.65
N LYS A 619 18.77 -8.14 -5.90
CA LYS A 619 17.33 -8.22 -6.22
C LYS A 619 16.73 -9.53 -5.72
N TRP A 620 17.47 -10.64 -5.85
CA TRP A 620 17.03 -11.95 -5.38
C TRP A 620 16.89 -11.97 -3.86
N LYS A 621 17.89 -11.44 -3.15
CA LYS A 621 17.87 -11.30 -1.69
C LYS A 621 16.70 -10.46 -1.23
N THR A 622 16.50 -9.26 -1.82
CA THR A 622 15.38 -8.39 -1.47
C THR A 622 14.02 -9.07 -1.70
N LEU A 623 13.84 -9.78 -2.82
CA LEU A 623 12.59 -10.49 -3.11
C LEU A 623 12.33 -11.61 -2.10
N THR A 624 13.38 -12.35 -1.75
CA THR A 624 13.31 -13.43 -0.77
C THR A 624 12.99 -12.89 0.63
N ASP A 625 13.69 -11.84 1.07
CA ASP A 625 13.48 -11.21 2.38
C ASP A 625 12.05 -10.67 2.52
N LEU A 626 11.55 -9.99 1.48
CA LEU A 626 10.17 -9.52 1.42
C LEU A 626 9.19 -10.70 1.50
N CYS A 627 9.36 -11.73 0.67
CA CYS A 627 8.46 -12.87 0.69
C CYS A 627 8.47 -13.62 2.03
N ILE A 628 9.61 -13.71 2.73
CA ILE A 628 9.71 -14.29 4.08
C ILE A 628 8.95 -13.46 5.11
N ASP A 629 9.03 -12.13 5.03
CA ASP A 629 8.35 -11.22 5.96
C ASP A 629 6.83 -11.45 6.01
N ILE A 630 6.22 -11.92 4.91
CA ILE A 630 4.80 -12.30 4.82
C ILE A 630 4.45 -13.41 5.82
N PHE A 631 5.36 -14.38 6.01
CA PHE A 631 5.17 -15.52 6.91
C PHE A 631 5.54 -15.22 8.36
N ILE A 632 6.36 -14.19 8.60
CA ILE A 632 6.81 -13.80 9.95
C ILE A 632 5.84 -12.82 10.62
N LYS A 633 5.28 -11.88 9.84
CA LYS A 633 4.44 -10.79 10.37
C LYS A 633 2.94 -11.13 10.41
N LYS A 634 2.52 -12.21 9.77
CA LYS A 634 1.16 -12.75 9.81
C LYS A 634 1.03 -13.71 10.98
#